data_AF-A0A7L4BT46-F1
#
_entry.id   AF-A0A7L4BT46-F1
#
_cell.length_a   1.000
_cell.length_b   1.000
_cell.length_c   1.000
_cell.angle_alpha   90.00
_cell.angle_beta   90.00
_cell.angle_gamma   90.00
#
_symmetry.space_group_name_H-M   'P 1'
#
loop_
_entity.id
_entity.type
_entity.pdbx_description
1 polymer ?
#
loop_
_entity_poly.entity_id
_entity_poly.type
_entity_poly.pdbx_seq_one_letter_code
_entity_poly.pdbx_strand_id
1 'polypeptide(L)'
;RTRYISTELGMRQRLFVGVLTSKSTLNTLGVAVNRTLAHRLERLVYFTGTRGRKVPHGMTVVTHSDERPIWNMYQTIRYLLDHYVNDFDWFFLVQDDTYTEAHRISRLVAHLSIDTHLYLGRPEEFIGGDTEGRYCYGGFGYLLSRSLLLLLQQHLESCRNDILSARPDEWLGRCIIDYTAVNCADEHEGLRYHYFELGKNMDPERETDLRFQSAFTVHPVLDPLQMYRLHKYFAQVELERTYQEIQQLQLEIQNASSLSADGDHSATWPVGIPPPFQPKTRFEVLRWDYFTEEQVYACVDGSPKCELRGADLADVADVVATAMEELNRKYQPVLHVRKQQLVNGYRRFDPTRGMEYTLDLQVEVVTQKGHSHSVTKRVHLVRPLSEVEIIPMPYVTEASRINVILPLTAHDRDYAGRFLEAYAAAAFESSENAVLTFLFIYDPFEAQQVTQNDIFAPVKAQITEYERKYAEVKIPWISVKTDAPSQIKVMDIISKKHPVDTLFFVAGVGTEVTVDFLNRCRMNTINNWQVFFPIHFQGYNPTIAYHNQVPPTTLDLLRDAGRFDRDVFHEACFYNADYMAARTRMAGDVQENEDILETLDIYDMFIKYSNLHVFRAVEPALLQRYRHQACNPRLSEEIYHRCVQSSLEGVGSRSQLAMVLFEQEQGNST
;
A
#
# COMPACT_ATOMS: atom_id res chain seq x y z
N ARG A 1 7.21 3.31 -30.80
CA ARG A 1 6.08 3.58 -29.87
C ARG A 1 5.14 2.41 -29.99
N THR A 2 5.05 1.58 -28.95
CA THR A 2 4.10 0.48 -28.88
C THR A 2 2.69 1.06 -28.91
N ARG A 3 1.87 0.66 -29.89
CA ARG A 3 0.44 0.98 -29.93
C ARG A 3 -0.25 0.04 -28.94
N TYR A 4 -1.20 0.55 -28.17
CA TYR A 4 -1.97 -0.26 -27.22
C TYR A 4 -2.85 -1.26 -28.00
N ILE A 5 -3.07 -2.45 -27.44
CA ILE A 5 -3.91 -3.52 -28.03
C ILE A 5 -5.29 -2.99 -28.45
N SER A 6 -5.87 -2.06 -27.69
CA SER A 6 -7.16 -1.43 -28.00
C SER A 6 -7.15 -0.68 -29.34
N THR A 7 -6.03 -0.05 -29.71
CA THR A 7 -5.89 0.67 -30.99
C THR A 7 -5.75 -0.28 -32.18
N GLU A 8 -5.11 -1.44 -32.00
CA GLU A 8 -4.97 -2.48 -33.04
C GLU A 8 -6.28 -3.26 -33.25
N LEU A 9 -7.10 -3.41 -32.20
CA LEU A 9 -8.42 -4.05 -32.26
C LEU A 9 -9.53 -3.09 -32.71
N GLY A 10 -9.23 -1.81 -32.94
CA GLY A 10 -10.23 -0.79 -33.30
C GLY A 10 -11.29 -0.57 -32.21
N MET A 11 -10.95 -0.87 -30.95
CA MET A 11 -11.85 -0.66 -29.81
C MET A 11 -11.98 0.84 -29.52
N ARG A 12 -13.17 1.38 -29.78
CA ARG A 12 -13.53 2.76 -29.47
C ARG A 12 -13.96 2.90 -28.02
N GLN A 13 -13.71 4.08 -27.46
CA GLN A 13 -14.26 4.49 -26.19
C GLN A 13 -15.70 4.93 -26.35
N ARG A 14 -16.54 4.75 -25.32
CA ARG A 14 -17.98 4.99 -25.47
C ARG A 14 -18.34 6.46 -25.47
N LEU A 15 -17.69 7.28 -24.63
CA LEU A 15 -18.13 8.66 -24.35
C LEU A 15 -16.98 9.66 -24.31
N PHE A 16 -17.08 10.70 -25.14
CA PHE A 16 -16.30 11.91 -25.06
C PHE A 16 -17.10 13.02 -24.38
N VAL A 17 -16.51 13.76 -23.45
CA VAL A 17 -17.15 14.93 -22.83
C VAL A 17 -16.42 16.23 -23.14
N GLY A 18 -17.13 17.17 -23.77
CA GLY A 18 -16.66 18.51 -24.08
C GLY A 18 -17.36 19.56 -23.22
N VAL A 19 -16.59 20.32 -22.46
CA VAL A 19 -17.11 21.42 -21.62
C VAL A 19 -16.82 22.75 -22.30
N LEU A 20 -17.88 23.46 -22.69
CA LEU A 20 -17.81 24.81 -23.24
C LEU A 20 -17.67 25.79 -22.09
N THR A 21 -16.55 26.53 -22.07
CA THR A 21 -16.22 27.47 -21.00
C THR A 21 -15.71 28.79 -21.58
N SER A 22 -15.71 29.83 -20.75
CA SER A 22 -15.22 31.16 -21.12
C SER A 22 -13.95 31.51 -20.37
N LYS A 23 -13.26 32.55 -20.82
CA LYS A 23 -12.06 33.06 -20.15
C LYS A 23 -12.33 33.49 -18.69
N SER A 24 -13.53 34.01 -18.39
CA SER A 24 -13.89 34.46 -17.04
C SER A 24 -14.26 33.31 -16.11
N THR A 25 -14.84 32.23 -16.64
CA THR A 25 -15.40 31.12 -15.85
C THR A 25 -14.48 29.89 -15.79
N LEU A 26 -13.49 29.79 -16.66
CA LEU A 26 -12.54 28.65 -16.70
C LEU A 26 -11.83 28.43 -15.36
N ASN A 27 -11.38 29.50 -14.69
CA ASN A 27 -10.65 29.41 -13.42
C ASN A 27 -11.56 29.24 -12.19
N THR A 28 -12.88 29.33 -12.36
CA THR A 28 -13.86 29.21 -11.27
C THR A 28 -14.74 27.99 -11.49
N LEU A 29 -15.77 28.10 -12.34
CA LEU A 29 -16.70 27.02 -12.67
C LEU A 29 -16.02 25.88 -13.43
N GLY A 30 -15.14 26.19 -14.40
CA GLY A 30 -14.39 25.16 -15.13
C GLY A 30 -13.55 24.26 -14.21
N VAL A 31 -12.89 24.85 -13.20
CA VAL A 31 -12.16 24.09 -12.17
C VAL A 31 -13.09 23.25 -11.30
N ALA A 32 -14.28 23.78 -10.95
CA ALA A 32 -15.27 23.05 -10.17
C ALA A 32 -15.77 21.81 -10.93
N VAL A 33 -16.15 21.99 -12.21
CA VAL A 33 -16.53 20.89 -13.11
C VAL A 33 -15.40 19.87 -13.23
N ASN A 34 -14.14 20.31 -13.32
CA ASN A 34 -13.00 19.39 -13.42
C ASN A 34 -12.86 18.51 -12.17
N ARG A 35 -12.99 19.11 -10.99
CA ARG A 35 -12.89 18.36 -9.73
C ARG A 35 -14.04 17.36 -9.55
N THR A 36 -15.23 17.65 -10.07
CA THR A 36 -16.39 16.76 -9.95
C THR A 36 -16.45 15.68 -11.04
N LEU A 37 -16.05 15.99 -12.28
CA LEU A 37 -16.19 15.08 -13.44
C LEU A 37 -14.92 14.34 -13.85
N ALA A 38 -13.73 14.96 -13.75
CA ALA A 38 -12.54 14.45 -14.42
C ALA A 38 -12.05 13.08 -13.91
N HIS A 39 -12.32 12.76 -12.65
CA HIS A 39 -11.95 11.48 -12.06
C HIS A 39 -12.94 10.35 -12.36
N ARG A 40 -14.11 10.66 -12.94
CA ARG A 40 -15.20 9.70 -13.21
C ARG A 40 -15.38 9.37 -14.68
N LEU A 41 -14.78 10.16 -15.57
CA LEU A 41 -14.95 10.06 -17.02
C LEU A 41 -13.60 9.83 -17.70
N GLU A 42 -13.61 9.00 -18.74
CA GLU A 42 -12.40 8.61 -19.47
C GLU A 42 -11.72 9.79 -20.17
N ARG A 43 -12.52 10.68 -20.80
CA ARG A 43 -12.01 11.82 -21.55
C ARG A 43 -12.86 13.07 -21.38
N LEU A 44 -12.25 14.08 -20.76
CA LEU A 44 -12.84 15.41 -20.52
C LEU A 44 -11.95 16.50 -21.13
N VAL A 45 -12.52 17.32 -22.01
CA VAL A 45 -11.81 18.42 -22.67
C VAL A 45 -12.59 19.72 -22.53
N TYR A 46 -11.89 20.80 -22.21
CA TYR A 46 -12.46 22.13 -22.05
C TYR A 46 -12.19 22.98 -23.30
N PHE A 47 -13.21 23.65 -23.80
CA PHE A 47 -13.12 24.48 -25.00
C PHE A 47 -13.37 25.95 -24.66
N THR A 48 -12.44 26.82 -25.02
CA THR A 48 -12.50 28.26 -24.73
C THR A 48 -12.04 29.10 -25.90
N GLY A 49 -12.69 30.25 -26.12
CA GLY A 49 -12.48 31.09 -27.29
C GLY A 49 -11.16 31.88 -27.32
N THR A 50 -10.51 32.09 -26.16
CA THR A 50 -9.21 32.78 -26.09
C THR A 50 -8.23 32.14 -25.13
N ARG A 51 -6.95 32.29 -25.46
CA ARG A 51 -5.84 31.77 -24.65
C ARG A 51 -5.72 32.54 -23.33
N GLY A 52 -6.00 31.86 -22.23
CA GLY A 52 -5.66 32.32 -20.88
C GLY A 52 -4.14 32.28 -20.63
N ARG A 53 -3.62 33.21 -19.82
CA ARG A 53 -2.19 33.23 -19.44
C ARG A 53 -1.78 32.09 -18.49
N LYS A 54 -2.74 31.48 -17.80
CA LYS A 54 -2.55 30.36 -16.87
C LYS A 54 -3.69 29.36 -17.04
N VAL A 55 -3.37 28.13 -17.42
CA VAL A 55 -4.31 27.00 -17.43
C VAL A 55 -4.17 26.27 -16.09
N PRO A 56 -5.28 25.92 -15.40
CA PRO A 56 -5.18 25.15 -14.17
C PRO A 56 -4.49 23.80 -14.39
N HIS A 57 -3.67 23.38 -13.42
CA HIS A 57 -2.90 22.14 -13.52
C HIS A 57 -3.83 20.92 -13.66
N GLY A 58 -3.48 20.01 -14.57
CA GLY A 58 -4.23 18.76 -14.80
C GLY A 58 -5.47 18.88 -15.68
N MET A 59 -5.76 20.06 -16.25
CA MET A 59 -6.88 20.25 -17.19
C MET A 59 -6.42 20.21 -18.65
N THR A 60 -7.15 19.48 -19.49
CA THR A 60 -6.97 19.52 -20.95
C THR A 60 -7.82 20.63 -21.54
N VAL A 61 -7.21 21.78 -21.82
CA VAL A 61 -7.90 22.96 -22.35
C VAL A 61 -7.47 23.23 -23.79
N VAL A 62 -8.45 23.26 -24.69
CA VAL A 62 -8.30 23.63 -26.10
C VAL A 62 -8.74 25.08 -26.25
N THR A 63 -7.79 25.93 -26.65
CA THR A 63 -8.03 27.35 -26.87
C THR A 63 -8.21 27.61 -28.35
N HIS A 64 -9.39 28.08 -28.69
CA HIS A 64 -9.78 28.57 -29.99
C HIS A 64 -9.27 30.01 -30.20
N SER A 65 -9.39 30.52 -31.43
CA SER A 65 -8.82 31.83 -31.82
C SER A 65 -9.82 32.99 -31.71
N ASP A 66 -11.09 32.70 -31.40
CA ASP A 66 -12.21 33.63 -31.45
C ASP A 66 -13.08 33.52 -30.19
N GLU A 67 -13.34 34.66 -29.54
CA GLU A 67 -14.19 34.73 -28.33
C GLU A 67 -15.70 34.65 -28.63
N ARG A 68 -16.11 34.82 -29.89
CA ARG A 68 -17.53 34.81 -30.26
C ARG A 68 -18.12 33.41 -29.99
N PRO A 69 -19.20 33.28 -29.21
CA PRO A 69 -19.72 31.96 -28.78
C PRO A 69 -20.01 30.99 -29.94
N ILE A 70 -20.55 31.48 -31.04
CA ILE A 70 -20.85 30.68 -32.24
C ILE A 70 -19.57 30.19 -32.91
N TRP A 71 -18.55 31.05 -33.02
CA TRP A 71 -17.25 30.68 -33.58
C TRP A 71 -16.53 29.66 -32.70
N ASN A 72 -16.61 29.83 -31.38
CA ASN A 72 -16.09 28.87 -30.42
C ASN A 72 -16.78 27.50 -30.57
N MET A 73 -18.11 27.46 -30.74
CA MET A 73 -18.86 26.23 -31.00
C MET A 73 -18.46 25.58 -32.33
N TYR A 74 -18.42 26.34 -33.42
CA TYR A 74 -18.00 25.85 -34.74
C TYR A 74 -16.59 25.23 -34.68
N GLN A 75 -15.64 25.93 -34.05
CA GLN A 75 -14.26 25.43 -33.91
C GLN A 75 -14.20 24.22 -32.97
N THR A 76 -15.07 24.14 -31.96
CA THR A 76 -15.21 22.97 -31.09
C THR A 76 -15.65 21.75 -31.90
N ILE A 77 -16.76 21.84 -32.65
CA ILE A 77 -17.28 20.73 -33.46
C ILE A 77 -16.23 20.28 -34.50
N ARG A 78 -15.59 21.22 -35.18
CA ARG A 78 -14.49 20.92 -36.11
C ARG A 78 -13.33 20.20 -35.42
N TYR A 79 -12.94 20.66 -34.23
CA TYR A 79 -11.86 20.03 -33.48
C TYR A 79 -12.20 18.59 -33.07
N LEU A 80 -13.45 18.32 -32.67
CA LEU A 80 -13.93 16.96 -32.38
C LEU A 80 -13.87 16.06 -33.61
N LEU A 81 -14.32 16.57 -34.76
CA LEU A 81 -14.25 15.88 -36.04
C LEU A 81 -12.82 15.52 -36.45
N ASP A 82 -11.89 16.45 -36.26
CA ASP A 82 -10.50 16.25 -36.69
C ASP A 82 -9.70 15.34 -35.74
N HIS A 83 -9.99 15.35 -34.43
CA HIS A 83 -9.13 14.70 -33.42
C HIS A 83 -9.75 13.49 -32.70
N TYR A 84 -11.09 13.43 -32.56
CA TYR A 84 -11.72 12.46 -31.66
C TYR A 84 -12.85 11.64 -32.30
N VAL A 85 -13.37 12.02 -33.47
CA VAL A 85 -14.50 11.32 -34.12
C VAL A 85 -14.24 9.84 -34.42
N ASN A 86 -12.97 9.43 -34.55
CA ASN A 86 -12.62 8.04 -34.82
C ASN A 86 -12.41 7.21 -33.55
N ASP A 87 -12.22 7.86 -32.41
CA ASP A 87 -11.85 7.23 -31.14
C ASP A 87 -13.07 7.01 -30.22
N PHE A 88 -14.16 7.78 -30.42
CA PHE A 88 -15.34 7.78 -29.55
C PHE A 88 -16.66 7.57 -30.31
N ASP A 89 -17.60 6.86 -29.70
CA ASP A 89 -18.94 6.61 -30.27
C ASP A 89 -19.95 7.73 -29.97
N TRP A 90 -19.87 8.35 -28.79
CA TRP A 90 -20.79 9.40 -28.34
C TRP A 90 -20.05 10.65 -27.87
N PHE A 91 -20.64 11.81 -28.14
CA PHE A 91 -20.10 13.12 -27.79
C PHE A 91 -21.11 13.89 -26.94
N PHE A 92 -20.79 14.09 -25.67
CA PHE A 92 -21.58 14.90 -24.75
C PHE A 92 -21.00 16.30 -24.66
N LEU A 93 -21.79 17.30 -25.03
CA LEU A 93 -21.40 18.71 -24.93
C LEU A 93 -22.23 19.39 -23.85
N VAL A 94 -21.56 20.13 -22.96
CA VAL A 94 -22.17 20.79 -21.81
C VAL A 94 -21.49 22.12 -21.51
N GLN A 95 -22.20 23.05 -20.88
CA GLN A 95 -21.65 24.33 -20.42
C GLN A 95 -21.03 24.20 -19.02
N ASP A 96 -20.13 25.10 -18.66
CA ASP A 96 -19.45 25.09 -17.36
C ASP A 96 -20.33 25.53 -16.17
N ASP A 97 -21.51 26.10 -16.44
CA ASP A 97 -22.56 26.45 -15.47
C ASP A 97 -23.58 25.33 -15.23
N THR A 98 -23.21 24.08 -15.54
CA THR A 98 -24.10 22.92 -15.47
C THR A 98 -23.47 21.83 -14.63
N TYR A 99 -24.16 21.38 -13.58
CA TYR A 99 -23.76 20.18 -12.86
C TYR A 99 -24.18 18.95 -13.66
N THR A 100 -23.26 18.01 -13.84
CA THR A 100 -23.51 16.73 -14.51
C THR A 100 -23.17 15.59 -13.57
N GLU A 101 -24.05 14.59 -13.48
CA GLU A 101 -23.75 13.33 -12.81
C GLU A 101 -23.12 12.34 -13.81
N ALA A 102 -21.85 12.00 -13.59
CA ALA A 102 -21.04 11.25 -14.55
C ALA A 102 -21.51 9.80 -14.76
N HIS A 103 -21.94 9.13 -13.69
CA HIS A 103 -22.32 7.71 -13.75
C HIS A 103 -23.62 7.52 -14.53
N ARG A 104 -24.58 8.42 -14.35
CA ARG A 104 -25.88 8.39 -15.04
C ARG A 104 -25.74 8.65 -16.53
N ILE A 105 -24.96 9.64 -16.93
CA ILE A 105 -24.68 9.88 -18.36
C ILE A 105 -23.95 8.68 -18.98
N SER A 106 -22.96 8.11 -18.28
CA SER A 106 -22.24 6.93 -18.77
C SER A 106 -23.16 5.71 -18.90
N ARG A 107 -24.08 5.51 -17.93
CA ARG A 107 -25.08 4.44 -17.96
C ARG A 107 -26.09 4.65 -19.09
N LEU A 108 -26.54 5.88 -19.34
CA LEU A 108 -27.42 6.22 -20.45
C LEU A 108 -26.75 5.84 -21.78
N VAL A 109 -25.53 6.33 -22.01
CA VAL A 109 -24.75 6.06 -23.22
C VAL A 109 -24.47 4.57 -23.40
N ALA A 110 -24.27 3.83 -22.31
CA ALA A 110 -24.03 2.40 -22.36
C ALA A 110 -25.22 1.57 -22.90
N HIS A 111 -26.44 2.11 -22.85
CA HIS A 111 -27.66 1.46 -23.35
C HIS A 111 -28.09 1.96 -24.74
N LEU A 112 -27.44 2.99 -25.29
CA LEU A 112 -27.78 3.55 -26.59
C LEU A 112 -27.12 2.79 -27.74
N SER A 113 -27.88 2.58 -28.82
CA SER A 113 -27.43 1.91 -30.05
C SER A 113 -26.47 2.80 -30.86
N ILE A 114 -25.28 2.30 -31.16
CA ILE A 114 -24.18 3.05 -31.81
C ILE A 114 -24.52 3.49 -33.26
N ASP A 115 -25.33 2.72 -33.97
CA ASP A 115 -25.62 2.93 -35.40
C ASP A 115 -26.76 3.93 -35.67
N THR A 116 -27.21 4.67 -34.64
CA THR A 116 -28.32 5.62 -34.75
C THR A 116 -27.84 7.06 -34.96
N HIS A 117 -28.59 7.85 -35.73
CA HIS A 117 -28.40 9.30 -35.84
C HIS A 117 -29.17 10.01 -34.73
N LEU A 118 -28.56 10.12 -33.57
CA LEU A 118 -29.21 10.66 -32.38
C LEU A 118 -28.65 12.04 -32.00
N TYR A 119 -29.59 12.95 -31.71
CA TYR A 119 -29.39 14.23 -31.06
C TYR A 119 -30.33 14.33 -29.85
N LEU A 120 -29.79 14.09 -28.65
CA LEU A 120 -30.57 13.89 -27.42
C LEU A 120 -30.25 14.97 -26.39
N GLY A 121 -31.26 15.61 -25.81
CA GLY A 121 -31.11 16.68 -24.82
C GLY A 121 -32.45 17.27 -24.40
N ARG A 122 -32.47 18.53 -23.92
CA ARG A 122 -33.72 19.28 -23.69
C ARG A 122 -34.15 19.99 -24.98
N PRO A 123 -35.27 19.60 -25.63
CA PRO A 123 -35.76 20.25 -26.85
C PRO A 123 -36.32 21.63 -26.56
N GLU A 124 -35.98 22.60 -27.40
CA GLU A 124 -36.44 23.99 -27.35
C GLU A 124 -36.83 24.44 -28.79
N GLU A 125 -37.81 25.34 -28.90
CA GLU A 125 -38.29 25.86 -30.18
C GLU A 125 -37.44 27.03 -30.68
N PHE A 126 -37.31 27.17 -32.00
CA PHE A 126 -36.58 28.29 -32.61
C PHE A 126 -37.33 29.61 -32.41
N ILE A 127 -36.59 30.65 -32.01
CA ILE A 127 -37.16 31.99 -31.81
C ILE A 127 -36.97 32.80 -33.11
N GLY A 128 -38.06 33.05 -33.83
CA GLY A 128 -38.09 34.04 -34.92
C GLY A 128 -37.49 33.63 -36.27
N GLY A 129 -37.96 32.54 -36.87
CA GLY A 129 -37.65 32.15 -38.25
C GLY A 129 -38.61 31.09 -38.80
N ASP A 130 -38.55 30.81 -40.11
CA ASP A 130 -39.39 29.82 -40.81
C ASP A 130 -38.91 28.35 -40.65
N THR A 131 -37.86 28.11 -39.87
CA THR A 131 -37.31 26.76 -39.62
C THR A 131 -38.23 25.94 -38.73
N GLU A 132 -38.84 24.89 -39.28
CA GLU A 132 -39.59 23.88 -38.56
C GLU A 132 -38.63 22.90 -37.85
N GLY A 133 -38.72 22.78 -36.52
CA GLY A 133 -37.93 21.81 -35.75
C GLY A 133 -37.63 22.25 -34.31
N ARG A 134 -36.94 21.37 -33.55
CA ARG A 134 -36.51 21.65 -32.16
C ARG A 134 -35.03 21.40 -31.99
N TYR A 135 -34.30 22.32 -31.37
CA TYR A 135 -32.88 22.19 -31.04
C TYR A 135 -32.68 21.78 -29.58
N CYS A 136 -31.52 21.23 -29.22
CA CYS A 136 -31.23 20.93 -27.82
C CYS A 136 -30.60 22.14 -27.12
N TYR A 137 -31.22 22.60 -26.03
CA TYR A 137 -30.72 23.69 -25.23
C TYR A 137 -29.38 23.34 -24.58
N GLY A 138 -28.35 24.15 -24.84
CA GLY A 138 -26.96 23.85 -24.45
C GLY A 138 -26.73 23.82 -22.93
N GLY A 139 -27.53 24.57 -22.16
CA GLY A 139 -27.35 24.66 -20.71
C GLY A 139 -27.74 23.39 -19.95
N PHE A 140 -28.47 22.43 -20.53
CA PHE A 140 -28.67 21.13 -19.87
C PHE A 140 -27.74 20.05 -20.41
N GLY A 141 -26.82 20.41 -21.30
CA GLY A 141 -26.01 19.49 -22.07
C GLY A 141 -26.82 18.65 -23.06
N TYR A 142 -26.14 18.12 -24.07
CA TYR A 142 -26.75 17.27 -25.08
C TYR A 142 -25.75 16.24 -25.62
N LEU A 143 -26.29 15.11 -26.09
CA LEU A 143 -25.56 14.01 -26.68
C LEU A 143 -25.69 14.04 -28.21
N LEU A 144 -24.56 13.87 -28.89
CA LEU A 144 -24.44 13.71 -30.32
C LEU A 144 -23.83 12.35 -30.63
N SER A 145 -24.49 11.60 -31.51
CA SER A 145 -23.92 10.38 -32.08
C SER A 145 -22.76 10.70 -33.02
N ARG A 146 -21.75 9.82 -33.05
CA ARG A 146 -20.63 9.91 -34.01
C ARG A 146 -21.13 9.95 -35.46
N SER A 147 -22.12 9.13 -35.78
CA SER A 147 -22.70 9.03 -37.13
C SER A 147 -23.29 10.37 -37.58
N LEU A 148 -23.96 11.09 -36.68
CA LEU A 148 -24.51 12.42 -36.93
C LEU A 148 -23.42 13.46 -37.16
N LEU A 149 -22.36 13.45 -36.36
CA LEU A 149 -21.22 14.37 -36.54
C LEU A 149 -20.54 14.16 -37.89
N LEU A 150 -20.34 12.91 -38.32
CA LEU A 150 -19.75 12.61 -39.63
C LEU A 150 -20.61 13.11 -40.80
N LEU A 151 -21.94 13.02 -40.70
CA LEU A 151 -22.85 13.60 -41.70
C LEU A 151 -22.73 15.13 -41.73
N LEU A 152 -22.57 15.77 -40.57
CA LEU A 152 -22.44 17.21 -40.45
C LEU A 152 -21.10 17.74 -41.00
N GLN A 153 -20.04 16.92 -41.01
CA GLN A 153 -18.68 17.32 -41.36
C GLN A 153 -18.58 18.03 -42.72
N GLN A 154 -19.29 17.54 -43.73
CA GLN A 154 -19.26 18.11 -45.09
C GLN A 154 -20.05 19.42 -45.23
N HIS A 155 -20.93 19.73 -44.27
CA HIS A 155 -21.83 20.89 -44.31
C HIS A 155 -21.44 21.99 -43.32
N LEU A 156 -20.47 21.74 -42.43
CA LEU A 156 -20.09 22.65 -41.35
C LEU A 156 -19.60 24.02 -41.86
N GLU A 157 -18.93 24.08 -43.01
CA GLU A 157 -18.52 25.33 -43.65
C GLU A 157 -19.71 26.15 -44.16
N SER A 158 -20.74 25.48 -44.69
CA SER A 158 -21.97 26.14 -45.15
C SER A 158 -22.74 26.73 -43.96
N CYS A 159 -22.87 25.97 -42.86
CA CYS A 159 -23.49 26.45 -41.63
C CYS A 159 -22.75 27.65 -41.01
N ARG A 160 -21.44 27.75 -41.21
CA ARG A 160 -20.66 28.90 -40.72
C ARG A 160 -20.95 30.18 -41.50
N ASN A 161 -21.28 30.08 -42.78
CA ASN A 161 -21.53 31.26 -43.61
C ASN A 161 -22.98 31.77 -43.45
N ASP A 162 -23.88 30.96 -42.91
CA ASP A 162 -25.30 31.27 -42.71
C ASP A 162 -25.66 31.40 -41.23
N ILE A 163 -25.04 32.38 -40.55
CA ILE A 163 -25.29 32.63 -39.12
C ILE A 163 -26.52 33.52 -38.96
N LEU A 164 -27.65 32.89 -38.65
CA LEU A 164 -28.93 33.57 -38.41
C LEU A 164 -29.29 33.68 -36.92
N SER A 165 -28.67 32.88 -36.05
CA SER A 165 -28.96 32.83 -34.61
C SER A 165 -27.97 33.64 -33.77
N ALA A 166 -28.41 34.13 -32.61
CA ALA A 166 -27.55 34.79 -31.62
C ALA A 166 -26.90 33.80 -30.64
N ARG A 167 -27.50 32.60 -30.48
CA ARG A 167 -27.05 31.59 -29.53
C ARG A 167 -26.29 30.44 -30.22
N PRO A 168 -25.22 29.89 -29.61
CA PRO A 168 -24.42 28.83 -30.21
C PRO A 168 -25.12 27.46 -30.28
N ASP A 169 -25.99 27.15 -29.31
CA ASP A 169 -26.80 25.93 -29.28
C ASP A 169 -27.89 25.95 -30.37
N GLU A 170 -28.57 27.08 -30.54
CA GLU A 170 -29.53 27.29 -31.61
C GLU A 170 -28.88 27.21 -33.01
N TRP A 171 -27.70 27.83 -33.19
CA TRP A 171 -26.92 27.75 -34.43
C TRP A 171 -26.58 26.30 -34.80
N LEU A 172 -26.07 25.52 -33.84
CA LEU A 172 -25.73 24.12 -34.08
C LEU A 172 -26.98 23.29 -34.38
N GLY A 173 -28.06 23.51 -33.65
CA GLY A 173 -29.34 22.83 -33.86
C GLY A 173 -29.92 23.08 -35.26
N ARG A 174 -29.90 24.34 -35.72
CA ARG A 174 -30.33 24.69 -37.09
C ARG A 174 -29.47 23.99 -38.13
N CYS A 175 -28.14 24.02 -37.97
CA CYS A 175 -27.20 23.32 -38.86
C CYS A 175 -27.46 21.81 -38.91
N ILE A 176 -27.76 21.17 -37.78
CA ILE A 176 -28.10 19.74 -37.74
C ILE A 176 -29.41 19.49 -38.50
N ILE A 177 -30.46 20.25 -38.24
CA ILE A 177 -31.79 20.04 -38.83
C ILE A 177 -31.76 20.28 -40.34
N ASP A 178 -31.18 21.38 -40.80
CA ASP A 178 -31.19 21.77 -42.21
C ASP A 178 -30.46 20.76 -43.11
N TYR A 179 -29.40 20.13 -42.61
CA TYR A 179 -28.55 19.23 -43.41
C TYR A 179 -28.74 17.75 -43.12
N THR A 180 -29.34 17.38 -41.97
CA THR A 180 -29.51 15.96 -41.58
C THR A 180 -30.96 15.57 -41.28
N ALA A 181 -31.88 16.54 -41.19
CA ALA A 181 -33.28 16.35 -40.79
C ALA A 181 -33.47 15.71 -39.40
N VAL A 182 -32.43 15.65 -38.57
CA VAL A 182 -32.49 15.13 -37.20
C VAL A 182 -32.90 16.23 -36.24
N ASN A 183 -34.00 16.03 -35.52
CA ASN A 183 -34.48 16.94 -34.47
C ASN A 183 -33.92 16.56 -33.10
N CYS A 184 -33.84 17.53 -32.19
CA CYS A 184 -33.58 17.24 -30.78
C CYS A 184 -34.73 16.42 -30.18
N ALA A 185 -34.39 15.32 -29.53
CA ALA A 185 -35.32 14.48 -28.78
C ALA A 185 -35.03 14.53 -27.28
N ASP A 186 -36.06 14.45 -26.43
CA ASP A 186 -35.94 14.21 -24.98
C ASP A 186 -36.04 12.73 -24.62
N GLU A 187 -36.40 11.86 -25.57
CA GLU A 187 -36.56 10.42 -25.37
C GLU A 187 -36.15 9.64 -26.63
N HIS A 188 -35.46 8.51 -26.44
CA HIS A 188 -35.11 7.57 -27.50
C HIS A 188 -35.12 6.14 -26.96
N GLU A 189 -35.77 5.20 -27.66
CA GLU A 189 -35.85 3.78 -27.27
C GLU A 189 -36.33 3.55 -25.81
N GLY A 190 -37.24 4.41 -25.30
CA GLY A 190 -37.73 4.36 -23.92
C GLY A 190 -36.77 4.93 -22.88
N LEU A 191 -35.62 5.45 -23.29
CA LEU A 191 -34.66 6.16 -22.45
C LEU A 191 -34.92 7.67 -22.53
N ARG A 192 -35.31 8.26 -21.40
CA ARG A 192 -35.58 9.70 -21.30
C ARG A 192 -34.35 10.46 -20.79
N TYR A 193 -34.07 11.62 -21.39
CA TYR A 193 -33.05 12.54 -20.92
C TYR A 193 -33.58 13.34 -19.72
N HIS A 194 -33.15 12.99 -18.51
CA HIS A 194 -33.58 13.66 -17.28
C HIS A 194 -32.73 14.90 -17.01
N TYR A 195 -33.37 16.07 -16.95
CA TYR A 195 -32.73 17.34 -16.63
C TYR A 195 -33.55 18.08 -15.57
N PHE A 196 -32.92 18.99 -14.84
CA PHE A 196 -33.60 19.76 -13.80
C PHE A 196 -33.14 21.22 -13.76
N GLU A 197 -34.11 22.12 -13.75
CA GLU A 197 -33.88 23.57 -13.74
C GLU A 197 -33.77 24.09 -12.30
N LEU A 198 -32.61 24.63 -11.95
CA LEU A 198 -32.30 25.04 -10.58
C LEU A 198 -32.84 26.44 -10.28
N GLY A 199 -33.69 26.55 -9.24
CA GLY A 199 -34.16 27.83 -8.73
C GLY A 199 -33.04 28.66 -8.09
N LYS A 200 -33.11 30.00 -8.23
CA LYS A 200 -32.05 30.96 -7.83
C LYS A 200 -31.61 30.91 -6.34
N ASN A 201 -32.41 30.32 -5.44
CA ASN A 201 -32.13 30.21 -4.00
C ASN A 201 -32.43 28.79 -3.45
N MET A 202 -32.32 27.77 -4.31
CA MET A 202 -32.67 26.42 -3.91
C MET A 202 -31.54 25.75 -3.14
N ASP A 203 -31.86 25.11 -2.03
CA ASP A 203 -30.92 24.30 -1.25
C ASP A 203 -31.02 22.82 -1.71
N PRO A 204 -29.98 22.25 -2.35
CA PRO A 204 -30.01 20.88 -2.85
C PRO A 204 -30.38 19.84 -1.79
N GLU A 205 -29.97 20.05 -0.53
CA GLU A 205 -30.20 19.08 0.55
C GLU A 205 -31.67 19.02 1.02
N ARG A 206 -32.48 20.03 0.68
CA ARG A 206 -33.90 20.12 1.06
C ARG A 206 -34.85 19.81 -0.09
N GLU A 207 -34.31 19.53 -1.27
CA GLU A 207 -35.11 19.27 -2.45
C GLU A 207 -35.66 17.84 -2.41
N THR A 208 -36.98 17.73 -2.58
CA THR A 208 -37.71 16.46 -2.52
C THR A 208 -38.36 16.08 -3.84
N ASP A 209 -38.24 16.93 -4.87
CA ASP A 209 -38.73 16.62 -6.21
C ASP A 209 -38.01 15.37 -6.77
N LEU A 210 -38.80 14.36 -7.14
CA LEU A 210 -38.32 13.13 -7.76
C LEU A 210 -37.59 13.41 -9.08
N ARG A 211 -37.93 14.49 -9.79
CA ARG A 211 -37.25 14.91 -11.02
C ARG A 211 -35.83 15.41 -10.74
N PHE A 212 -35.60 16.04 -9.59
CA PHE A 212 -34.26 16.43 -9.17
C PHE A 212 -33.42 15.20 -8.83
N GLN A 213 -33.99 14.27 -8.05
CA GLN A 213 -33.30 13.03 -7.66
C GLN A 213 -32.93 12.14 -8.85
N SER A 214 -33.69 12.19 -9.94
CA SER A 214 -33.45 11.41 -11.18
C SER A 214 -32.69 12.19 -12.27
N ALA A 215 -32.37 13.47 -12.05
CA ALA A 215 -31.70 14.31 -13.04
C ALA A 215 -30.30 13.80 -13.40
N PHE A 216 -29.92 13.94 -14.67
CA PHE A 216 -28.57 13.75 -15.18
C PHE A 216 -27.79 15.04 -15.14
N THR A 217 -28.47 16.15 -15.45
CA THR A 217 -27.90 17.50 -15.42
C THR A 217 -28.79 18.49 -14.68
N VAL A 218 -28.13 19.45 -14.03
CA VAL A 218 -28.76 20.52 -13.25
C VAL A 218 -28.18 21.86 -13.69
N HIS A 219 -29.05 22.77 -14.11
CA HIS A 219 -28.68 24.10 -14.63
C HIS A 219 -29.74 25.15 -14.28
N PRO A 220 -29.40 26.43 -14.06
CA PRO A 220 -28.05 26.99 -14.05
C PRO A 220 -27.38 26.92 -12.67
N VAL A 221 -26.07 26.69 -12.66
CA VAL A 221 -25.21 26.75 -11.48
C VAL A 221 -24.41 28.05 -11.52
N LEU A 222 -24.67 28.94 -10.57
CA LEU A 222 -24.16 30.31 -10.61
C LEU A 222 -22.76 30.45 -9.97
N ASP A 223 -22.41 29.55 -9.06
CA ASP A 223 -21.16 29.62 -8.32
C ASP A 223 -20.51 28.24 -8.05
N PRO A 224 -19.18 28.17 -7.89
CA PRO A 224 -18.48 26.91 -7.62
C PRO A 224 -18.91 26.19 -6.33
N LEU A 225 -19.35 26.91 -5.29
CA LEU A 225 -19.76 26.30 -4.03
C LEU A 225 -21.08 25.54 -4.21
N GLN A 226 -22.03 26.10 -4.97
CA GLN A 226 -23.25 25.42 -5.37
C GLN A 226 -22.96 24.15 -6.18
N MET A 227 -21.97 24.18 -7.09
CA MET A 227 -21.51 22.99 -7.84
C MET A 227 -21.05 21.86 -6.90
N TYR A 228 -20.24 22.18 -5.88
CA TYR A 228 -19.77 21.17 -4.91
C TYR A 228 -20.88 20.68 -3.98
N ARG A 229 -21.84 21.53 -3.60
CA ARG A 229 -23.01 21.11 -2.80
C ARG A 229 -23.89 20.13 -3.57
N LEU A 230 -24.16 20.41 -4.85
CA LEU A 230 -24.83 19.48 -5.75
C LEU A 230 -24.05 18.17 -5.85
N HIS A 231 -22.73 18.23 -6.03
CA HIS A 231 -21.90 17.04 -6.11
C HIS A 231 -21.97 16.16 -4.85
N LYS A 232 -21.87 16.77 -3.67
CA LYS A 232 -22.00 16.07 -2.38
C LYS A 232 -23.36 15.38 -2.28
N TYR A 233 -24.44 16.09 -2.59
CA TYR A 233 -25.80 15.54 -2.54
C TYR A 233 -25.97 14.33 -3.48
N PHE A 234 -25.65 14.48 -4.77
CA PHE A 234 -25.80 13.38 -5.73
C PHE A 234 -24.86 12.21 -5.42
N ALA A 235 -23.66 12.47 -4.93
CA ALA A 235 -22.75 11.40 -4.49
C ALA A 235 -23.32 10.62 -3.30
N GLN A 236 -23.98 11.29 -2.35
CA GLN A 236 -24.65 10.63 -1.23
C GLN A 236 -25.83 9.78 -1.72
N VAL A 237 -26.66 10.31 -2.62
CA VAL A 237 -27.79 9.58 -3.20
C VAL A 237 -27.32 8.32 -3.95
N GLU A 238 -26.27 8.44 -4.78
CA GLU A 238 -25.70 7.29 -5.49
C GLU A 238 -25.05 6.28 -4.54
N LEU A 239 -24.43 6.73 -3.45
CA LEU A 239 -23.87 5.86 -2.42
C LEU A 239 -24.98 5.05 -1.72
N GLU A 240 -26.06 5.71 -1.29
CA GLU A 240 -27.22 5.06 -0.67
C GLU A 240 -27.88 4.06 -1.62
N ARG A 241 -28.07 4.45 -2.88
CA ARG A 241 -28.58 3.56 -3.93
C ARG A 241 -27.68 2.34 -4.13
N THR A 242 -26.36 2.54 -4.20
CA THR A 242 -25.40 1.44 -4.36
C THR A 242 -25.47 0.47 -3.19
N TYR A 243 -25.60 0.96 -1.95
CA TYR A 243 -25.79 0.10 -0.77
C TYR A 243 -27.10 -0.70 -0.83
N GLN A 244 -28.19 -0.09 -1.29
CA GLN A 244 -29.47 -0.78 -1.48
C GLN A 244 -29.37 -1.86 -2.57
N GLU A 245 -28.75 -1.55 -3.71
CA GLU A 245 -28.51 -2.50 -4.79
C GLU A 245 -27.63 -3.67 -4.32
N ILE A 246 -26.57 -3.41 -3.55
CA ILE A 246 -25.75 -4.46 -2.92
C ILE A 246 -26.60 -5.34 -2.00
N GLN A 247 -27.42 -4.75 -1.12
CA GLN A 247 -28.27 -5.51 -0.20
C GLN A 247 -29.27 -6.39 -0.97
N GLN A 248 -29.89 -5.83 -2.02
CA GLN A 248 -30.82 -6.57 -2.86
C GLN A 248 -30.12 -7.74 -3.56
N LEU A 249 -28.97 -7.49 -4.19
CA LEU A 249 -28.18 -8.54 -4.85
C LEU A 249 -27.74 -9.63 -3.87
N GLN A 250 -27.35 -9.26 -2.65
CA GLN A 250 -27.01 -10.24 -1.60
C GLN A 250 -28.20 -11.13 -1.24
N LEU A 251 -29.41 -10.57 -1.13
CA LEU A 251 -30.63 -11.34 -0.88
C LEU A 251 -30.99 -12.23 -2.07
N GLU A 252 -30.86 -11.73 -3.30
CA GLU A 252 -31.08 -12.50 -4.52
C GLU A 252 -30.12 -13.69 -4.62
N ILE A 253 -28.84 -13.49 -4.31
CA ILE A 253 -27.83 -14.56 -4.27
C ILE A 253 -28.18 -15.61 -3.21
N GLN A 254 -28.57 -15.19 -2.01
CA GLN A 254 -28.98 -16.13 -0.93
C GLN A 254 -30.25 -16.91 -1.28
N ASN A 255 -31.22 -16.27 -1.93
CA ASN A 255 -32.44 -16.96 -2.36
C ASN A 255 -32.13 -17.96 -3.48
N ALA A 256 -31.28 -17.57 -4.44
CA ALA A 256 -30.90 -18.41 -5.57
C ALA A 256 -29.98 -19.58 -5.17
N SER A 257 -29.14 -19.44 -4.15
CA SER A 257 -28.23 -20.51 -3.71
C SER A 257 -28.97 -21.76 -3.26
N SER A 258 -30.14 -21.60 -2.64
CA SER A 258 -31.01 -22.72 -2.23
C SER A 258 -31.48 -23.59 -3.40
N LEU A 259 -31.46 -23.06 -4.62
CA LEU A 259 -31.87 -23.74 -5.86
C LEU A 259 -30.67 -24.29 -6.66
N SER A 260 -29.44 -24.02 -6.22
CA SER A 260 -28.22 -24.43 -6.92
C SER A 260 -27.89 -25.91 -6.69
N ALA A 261 -27.13 -26.52 -7.61
CA ALA A 261 -26.74 -27.94 -7.52
C ALA A 261 -25.88 -28.25 -6.28
N ASP A 262 -25.10 -27.28 -5.80
CA ASP A 262 -24.30 -27.36 -4.57
C ASP A 262 -25.09 -26.90 -3.32
N GLY A 263 -26.36 -26.53 -3.47
CA GLY A 263 -27.23 -26.02 -2.40
C GLY A 263 -26.66 -24.79 -1.69
N ASP A 264 -26.84 -24.73 -0.36
CA ASP A 264 -26.34 -23.64 0.48
C ASP A 264 -24.80 -23.53 0.53
N HIS A 265 -24.06 -24.51 0.01
CA HIS A 265 -22.60 -24.43 -0.10
C HIS A 265 -22.12 -23.52 -1.24
N SER A 266 -23.00 -23.16 -2.18
CA SER A 266 -22.68 -22.24 -3.28
C SER A 266 -22.58 -20.78 -2.84
N ALA A 267 -23.37 -20.37 -1.84
CA ALA A 267 -23.31 -19.01 -1.30
C ALA A 267 -22.26 -18.94 -0.19
N THR A 268 -21.16 -18.27 -0.47
CA THR A 268 -20.18 -17.93 0.55
C THR A 268 -20.81 -16.99 1.57
N TRP A 269 -20.53 -17.21 2.85
CA TRP A 269 -20.90 -16.28 3.92
C TRP A 269 -19.65 -15.55 4.40
N PRO A 270 -19.58 -14.21 4.40
CA PRO A 270 -20.49 -13.27 3.73
C PRO A 270 -20.44 -13.35 2.21
N VAL A 271 -21.55 -12.95 1.56
CA VAL A 271 -21.68 -12.92 0.11
C VAL A 271 -20.69 -11.93 -0.48
N GLY A 272 -19.99 -12.36 -1.54
CA GLY A 272 -18.94 -11.55 -2.20
C GLY A 272 -17.53 -11.74 -1.60
N ILE A 273 -17.40 -12.53 -0.53
CA ILE A 273 -16.11 -12.89 0.06
C ILE A 273 -15.77 -14.35 -0.32
N PRO A 274 -14.50 -14.70 -0.62
CA PRO A 274 -14.09 -16.08 -0.90
C PRO A 274 -14.46 -17.06 0.22
N PRO A 275 -14.71 -18.35 -0.09
CA PRO A 275 -14.99 -19.36 0.93
C PRO A 275 -13.76 -19.57 1.84
N PRO A 276 -13.96 -20.05 3.09
CA PRO A 276 -12.86 -20.41 3.96
C PRO A 276 -11.91 -21.44 3.32
N PHE A 277 -10.62 -21.29 3.57
CA PHE A 277 -9.60 -22.24 3.14
C PHE A 277 -9.90 -23.65 3.67
N GLN A 278 -9.94 -24.62 2.75
CA GLN A 278 -10.17 -26.03 3.07
C GLN A 278 -8.83 -26.79 3.02
N PRO A 279 -8.28 -27.21 4.18
CA PRO A 279 -7.02 -27.95 4.21
C PRO A 279 -7.20 -29.35 3.62
N LYS A 280 -6.30 -29.76 2.71
CA LYS A 280 -6.28 -31.12 2.15
C LYS A 280 -5.53 -32.08 3.06
N THR A 281 -4.56 -31.57 3.80
CA THR A 281 -3.73 -32.34 4.71
C THR A 281 -3.75 -31.72 6.11
N ARG A 282 -3.39 -32.52 7.13
CA ARG A 282 -3.30 -32.03 8.51
C ARG A 282 -2.28 -30.91 8.72
N PHE A 283 -1.32 -30.76 7.80
CA PHE A 283 -0.26 -29.75 7.86
C PHE A 283 -0.70 -28.39 7.29
N GLU A 284 -1.83 -28.36 6.58
CA GLU A 284 -2.43 -27.14 6.01
C GLU A 284 -3.48 -26.53 6.95
N VAL A 285 -3.78 -27.17 8.09
CA VAL A 285 -4.80 -26.68 9.02
C VAL A 285 -4.35 -25.37 9.64
N LEU A 286 -5.06 -24.30 9.32
CA LEU A 286 -4.87 -22.98 9.92
C LEU A 286 -5.28 -23.02 11.40
N ARG A 287 -4.37 -22.59 12.27
CA ARG A 287 -4.57 -22.55 13.72
C ARG A 287 -5.56 -21.45 14.10
N TRP A 288 -6.43 -21.75 15.05
CA TRP A 288 -7.23 -20.75 15.77
C TRP A 288 -6.52 -20.34 17.05
N ASP A 289 -6.42 -19.03 17.26
CA ASP A 289 -5.84 -18.46 18.47
C ASP A 289 -6.95 -17.98 19.40
N TYR A 290 -6.89 -18.46 20.64
CA TYR A 290 -7.82 -18.07 21.69
C TYR A 290 -7.36 -16.79 22.39
N PHE A 291 -8.30 -15.90 22.65
CA PHE A 291 -8.07 -14.63 23.34
C PHE A 291 -9.24 -14.24 24.26
N THR A 292 -8.91 -13.42 25.25
CA THR A 292 -9.84 -12.72 26.13
C THR A 292 -9.71 -11.21 25.91
N GLU A 293 -10.38 -10.37 26.71
CA GLU A 293 -10.22 -8.91 26.61
C GLU A 293 -8.83 -8.41 27.02
N GLU A 294 -8.06 -9.24 27.74
CA GLU A 294 -6.78 -8.86 28.32
C GLU A 294 -5.61 -9.72 27.83
N GLN A 295 -5.86 -10.96 27.35
CA GLN A 295 -4.80 -11.94 27.12
C GLN A 295 -4.99 -12.73 25.82
N VAL A 296 -3.87 -13.16 25.24
CA VAL A 296 -3.79 -14.09 24.10
C VAL A 296 -3.01 -15.34 24.52
N TYR A 297 -3.45 -16.49 24.02
CA TYR A 297 -2.91 -17.82 24.36
C TYR A 297 -2.06 -18.42 23.23
N ALA A 298 -1.48 -17.55 22.42
CA ALA A 298 -0.63 -17.88 21.28
C ALA A 298 0.50 -16.85 21.17
N CYS A 299 1.46 -16.95 22.08
CA CYS A 299 2.51 -15.94 22.23
C CYS A 299 3.72 -16.26 21.36
N VAL A 300 4.36 -15.22 20.83
CA VAL A 300 5.50 -15.33 19.88
C VAL A 300 6.74 -15.92 20.54
N ASP A 301 6.88 -15.72 21.85
CA ASP A 301 7.94 -16.23 22.72
C ASP A 301 7.70 -17.69 23.17
N GLY A 302 6.56 -18.28 22.79
CA GLY A 302 6.18 -19.63 23.21
C GLY A 302 5.59 -19.72 24.62
N SER A 303 5.38 -18.58 25.29
CA SER A 303 4.68 -18.53 26.57
C SER A 303 3.22 -19.00 26.43
N PRO A 304 2.63 -19.65 27.45
CA PRO A 304 1.27 -20.16 27.38
C PRO A 304 0.21 -19.04 27.33
N LYS A 305 0.53 -17.86 27.88
CA LYS A 305 -0.33 -16.66 27.85
C LYS A 305 0.53 -15.39 27.86
N CYS A 306 0.03 -14.35 27.19
CA CYS A 306 0.65 -13.03 27.12
C CYS A 306 -0.44 -11.96 27.14
N GLU A 307 -0.09 -10.78 27.63
CA GLU A 307 -1.00 -9.63 27.66
C GLU A 307 -1.22 -9.06 26.26
N LEU A 308 -2.46 -8.64 25.98
CA LEU A 308 -2.81 -7.89 24.79
C LEU A 308 -2.19 -6.49 24.84
N ARG A 309 -1.36 -6.16 23.85
CA ARG A 309 -0.69 -4.85 23.75
C ARG A 309 -0.76 -4.31 22.32
N GLY A 310 -0.71 -2.99 22.19
CA GLY A 310 -0.62 -2.31 20.88
C GLY A 310 -1.74 -2.69 19.93
N ALA A 311 -1.37 -3.19 18.75
CA ALA A 311 -2.31 -3.50 17.67
C ALA A 311 -3.31 -4.62 18.04
N ASP A 312 -2.89 -5.62 18.81
CA ASP A 312 -3.78 -6.72 19.20
C ASP A 312 -4.89 -6.26 20.15
N LEU A 313 -4.58 -5.35 21.09
CA LEU A 313 -5.57 -4.78 22.00
C LEU A 313 -6.58 -3.93 21.24
N ALA A 314 -6.10 -3.10 20.30
CA ALA A 314 -6.94 -2.29 19.44
C ALA A 314 -7.84 -3.15 18.55
N ASP A 315 -7.30 -4.25 18.00
CA ASP A 315 -8.04 -5.21 17.19
C ASP A 315 -9.20 -5.85 17.95
N VAL A 316 -8.94 -6.38 19.15
CA VAL A 316 -9.96 -7.00 20.00
C VAL A 316 -11.04 -5.99 20.39
N ALA A 317 -10.66 -4.75 20.73
CA ALA A 317 -11.62 -3.70 21.07
C ALA A 317 -12.53 -3.34 19.88
N ASP A 318 -11.95 -3.17 18.69
CA ASP A 318 -12.68 -2.85 17.46
C ASP A 318 -13.66 -3.96 17.09
N VAL A 319 -13.19 -5.21 17.05
CA VAL A 319 -14.00 -6.38 16.68
C VAL A 319 -15.19 -6.59 17.63
N VAL A 320 -14.99 -6.38 18.94
CA VAL A 320 -16.08 -6.43 19.92
C VAL A 320 -17.06 -5.27 19.74
N ALA A 321 -16.57 -4.06 19.44
CA ALA A 321 -17.43 -2.90 19.19
C ALA A 321 -18.30 -3.11 17.94
N THR A 322 -17.70 -3.55 16.82
CA THR A 322 -18.42 -3.88 15.58
C THR A 322 -19.46 -4.96 15.80
N ALA A 323 -19.14 -6.01 16.58
CA ALA A 323 -20.10 -7.06 16.93
C ALA A 323 -21.35 -6.49 17.62
N MET A 324 -21.15 -5.57 18.57
CA MET A 324 -22.23 -4.96 19.34
C MET A 324 -23.05 -3.97 18.51
N GLU A 325 -22.42 -3.23 17.60
CA GLU A 325 -23.10 -2.35 16.66
C GLU A 325 -24.00 -3.16 15.72
N GLU A 326 -23.49 -4.25 15.14
CA GLU A 326 -24.26 -5.13 14.26
C GLU A 326 -25.41 -5.85 14.96
N LEU A 327 -25.20 -6.30 16.21
CA LEU A 327 -26.28 -6.85 17.03
C LEU A 327 -27.36 -5.80 17.30
N ASN A 328 -26.99 -4.56 17.66
CA ASN A 328 -27.97 -3.50 17.86
C ASN A 328 -28.69 -3.15 16.55
N ARG A 329 -27.98 -3.02 15.43
CA ARG A 329 -28.57 -2.76 14.11
C ARG A 329 -29.59 -3.81 13.71
N LYS A 330 -29.32 -5.08 14.01
CA LYS A 330 -30.20 -6.21 13.68
C LYS A 330 -31.47 -6.28 14.53
N TYR A 331 -31.41 -5.94 15.82
CA TYR A 331 -32.54 -6.11 16.74
C TYR A 331 -33.24 -4.79 17.13
N GLN A 332 -32.68 -3.63 16.80
CA GLN A 332 -33.36 -2.36 16.96
C GLN A 332 -34.55 -2.23 15.99
N PRO A 333 -35.64 -1.58 16.40
CA PRO A 333 -35.87 -0.93 17.71
C PRO A 333 -36.46 -1.86 18.78
N VAL A 334 -36.60 -3.16 18.52
CA VAL A 334 -37.34 -4.11 19.38
C VAL A 334 -36.57 -4.44 20.67
N LEU A 335 -35.26 -4.67 20.54
CA LEU A 335 -34.36 -4.99 21.65
C LEU A 335 -33.13 -4.09 21.58
N HIS A 336 -32.72 -3.57 22.73
CA HIS A 336 -31.44 -2.90 22.87
C HIS A 336 -30.45 -3.86 23.53
N VAL A 337 -29.31 -4.08 22.88
CA VAL A 337 -28.31 -5.06 23.31
C VAL A 337 -27.12 -4.31 23.91
N ARG A 338 -26.82 -4.57 25.18
CA ARG A 338 -25.68 -4.00 25.90
C ARG A 338 -24.63 -5.08 26.19
N LYS A 339 -23.35 -4.76 25.99
CA LYS A 339 -22.25 -5.68 26.28
C LYS A 339 -22.14 -5.87 27.79
N GLN A 340 -22.02 -7.11 28.25
CA GLN A 340 -21.57 -7.41 29.61
C GLN A 340 -20.10 -7.84 29.59
N GLN A 341 -19.77 -8.92 28.89
CA GLN A 341 -18.40 -9.42 28.80
C GLN A 341 -18.17 -10.28 27.55
N LEU A 342 -16.94 -10.32 27.05
CA LEU A 342 -16.47 -11.37 26.14
C LEU A 342 -16.13 -12.62 26.94
N VAL A 343 -16.81 -13.73 26.66
CA VAL A 343 -16.56 -15.03 27.31
C VAL A 343 -15.43 -15.76 26.61
N ASN A 344 -15.52 -15.91 25.28
CA ASN A 344 -14.50 -16.54 24.46
C ASN A 344 -14.28 -15.77 23.18
N GLY A 345 -13.03 -15.46 22.84
CA GLY A 345 -12.64 -14.97 21.52
C GLY A 345 -11.76 -15.99 20.81
N TYR A 346 -12.06 -16.28 19.55
CA TYR A 346 -11.20 -17.06 18.67
C TYR A 346 -10.93 -16.25 17.41
N ARG A 347 -9.67 -16.17 17.00
CA ARG A 347 -9.27 -15.55 15.73
C ARG A 347 -8.41 -16.48 14.88
N ARG A 348 -8.51 -16.40 13.56
CA ARG A 348 -7.54 -16.99 12.63
C ARG A 348 -7.36 -16.12 11.41
N PHE A 349 -6.16 -16.13 10.85
CA PHE A 349 -5.86 -15.49 9.58
C PHE A 349 -5.95 -16.50 8.44
N ASP A 350 -6.83 -16.24 7.48
CA ASP A 350 -6.92 -16.95 6.21
C ASP A 350 -6.30 -16.09 5.10
N PRO A 351 -5.22 -16.53 4.44
CA PRO A 351 -4.54 -15.76 3.41
C PRO A 351 -5.42 -15.37 2.20
N THR A 352 -6.52 -16.10 1.97
CA THR A 352 -7.43 -15.84 0.84
C THR A 352 -8.59 -14.93 1.22
N ARG A 353 -8.89 -14.84 2.52
CA ARG A 353 -10.13 -14.27 3.02
C ARG A 353 -9.93 -13.11 3.99
N GLY A 354 -8.81 -13.08 4.72
CA GLY A 354 -8.53 -12.11 5.76
C GLY A 354 -8.67 -12.71 7.17
N MET A 355 -9.03 -11.87 8.14
CA MET A 355 -9.11 -12.28 9.55
C MET A 355 -10.52 -12.73 9.90
N GLU A 356 -10.66 -13.93 10.44
CA GLU A 356 -11.93 -14.48 10.90
C GLU A 356 -11.98 -14.51 12.42
N TYR A 357 -13.15 -14.16 12.96
CA TYR A 357 -13.40 -14.12 14.39
C TYR A 357 -14.66 -14.90 14.76
N THR A 358 -14.58 -15.62 15.87
CA THR A 358 -15.73 -16.20 16.55
C THR A 358 -15.73 -15.70 17.99
N LEU A 359 -16.76 -14.94 18.35
CA LEU A 359 -16.91 -14.34 19.68
C LEU A 359 -18.12 -14.95 20.38
N ASP A 360 -17.93 -15.42 21.61
CA ASP A 360 -19.00 -15.72 22.54
C ASP A 360 -19.18 -14.52 23.49
N LEU A 361 -20.20 -13.70 23.22
CA LEU A 361 -20.49 -12.50 23.99
C LEU A 361 -21.61 -12.76 24.99
N GLN A 362 -21.41 -12.36 26.24
CA GLN A 362 -22.51 -12.22 27.18
C GLN A 362 -23.09 -10.82 27.05
N VAL A 363 -24.38 -10.75 26.71
CA VAL A 363 -25.07 -9.49 26.43
C VAL A 363 -26.32 -9.36 27.31
N GLU A 364 -26.58 -8.15 27.78
CA GLU A 364 -27.84 -7.77 28.41
C GLU A 364 -28.80 -7.29 27.33
N VAL A 365 -29.92 -7.98 27.18
CA VAL A 365 -30.96 -7.63 26.22
C VAL A 365 -32.07 -6.89 26.96
N VAL A 366 -32.27 -5.62 26.62
CA VAL A 366 -33.28 -4.75 27.20
C VAL A 366 -34.46 -4.60 26.24
N THR A 367 -35.64 -4.97 26.69
CA THR A 367 -36.90 -4.79 25.93
C THR A 367 -37.38 -3.34 26.01
N GLN A 368 -38.26 -2.94 25.08
CA GLN A 368 -38.93 -1.63 25.13
C GLN A 368 -39.72 -1.40 26.43
N LYS A 369 -40.14 -2.47 27.11
CA LYS A 369 -40.85 -2.43 28.40
C LYS A 369 -39.91 -2.36 29.61
N GLY A 370 -38.60 -2.19 29.40
CA GLY A 370 -37.60 -2.06 30.46
C GLY A 370 -37.18 -3.36 31.15
N HIS A 371 -37.64 -4.53 30.69
CA HIS A 371 -37.16 -5.81 31.21
C HIS A 371 -35.80 -6.13 30.61
N SER A 372 -34.83 -6.51 31.46
CA SER A 372 -33.50 -6.92 31.02
C SER A 372 -33.21 -8.38 31.36
N HIS A 373 -32.58 -9.08 30.42
CA HIS A 373 -32.13 -10.46 30.59
C HIS A 373 -30.73 -10.62 30.03
N SER A 374 -29.88 -11.35 30.75
CA SER A 374 -28.54 -11.72 30.28
C SER A 374 -28.62 -12.97 29.42
N VAL A 375 -28.04 -12.91 28.22
CA VAL A 375 -28.01 -14.00 27.24
C VAL A 375 -26.61 -14.12 26.65
N THR A 376 -26.13 -15.34 26.45
CA THR A 376 -24.89 -15.60 25.71
C THR A 376 -25.19 -15.75 24.23
N LYS A 377 -24.48 -14.99 23.39
CA LYS A 377 -24.63 -15.01 21.93
C LYS A 377 -23.29 -15.19 21.24
N ARG A 378 -23.21 -16.20 20.36
CA ARG A 378 -22.10 -16.38 19.43
C ARG A 378 -22.27 -15.49 18.21
N VAL A 379 -21.22 -14.75 17.86
CA VAL A 379 -21.13 -13.89 16.69
C VAL A 379 -19.92 -14.31 15.86
N HIS A 380 -20.11 -14.44 14.56
CA HIS A 380 -19.03 -14.67 13.61
C HIS A 380 -18.80 -13.39 12.82
N LEU A 381 -17.53 -13.01 12.65
CA LEU A 381 -17.12 -11.80 11.93
C LEU A 381 -15.97 -12.14 11.01
N VAL A 382 -15.89 -11.45 9.89
CA VAL A 382 -14.74 -11.53 8.98
C VAL A 382 -14.32 -10.11 8.62
N ARG A 383 -13.04 -9.81 8.81
CA ARG A 383 -12.38 -8.62 8.27
C ARG A 383 -11.68 -9.03 6.97
N PRO A 384 -12.29 -8.74 5.80
CA PRO A 384 -11.71 -9.13 4.52
C PRO A 384 -10.40 -8.41 4.24
N LEU A 385 -9.55 -9.02 3.40
CA LEU A 385 -8.41 -8.34 2.82
C LEU A 385 -8.90 -7.21 1.90
N SER A 386 -8.27 -6.04 2.00
CA SER A 386 -8.49 -4.94 1.04
C SER A 386 -7.92 -5.29 -0.33
N GLU A 387 -8.25 -4.48 -1.33
CA GLU A 387 -7.58 -4.56 -2.62
C GLU A 387 -6.05 -4.39 -2.44
N VAL A 388 -5.28 -5.09 -3.28
CA VAL A 388 -3.83 -5.02 -3.23
C VAL A 388 -3.39 -3.64 -3.72
N GLU A 389 -2.89 -2.83 -2.79
CA GLU A 389 -2.31 -1.54 -3.11
C GLU A 389 -0.80 -1.69 -3.33
N ILE A 390 -0.31 -1.21 -4.49
CA ILE A 390 1.12 -1.12 -4.75
C ILE A 390 1.63 0.15 -4.05
N ILE A 391 2.29 -0.02 -2.91
CA ILE A 391 2.95 1.08 -2.21
C ILE A 391 4.23 1.42 -2.98
N PRO A 392 4.38 2.63 -3.55
CA PRO A 392 5.59 3.02 -4.25
C PRO A 392 6.73 3.13 -3.24
N MET A 393 7.70 2.22 -3.33
CA MET A 393 8.92 2.29 -2.52
C MET A 393 9.91 3.30 -3.13
N PRO A 394 10.70 4.02 -2.30
CA PRO A 394 11.79 4.84 -2.79
C PRO A 394 12.76 4.04 -3.66
N TYR A 395 13.38 4.70 -4.64
CA TYR A 395 14.34 4.06 -5.54
C TYR A 395 15.53 3.48 -4.76
N VAL A 396 15.83 2.20 -4.99
CA VAL A 396 16.97 1.47 -4.45
C VAL A 396 17.82 0.92 -5.59
N THR A 397 19.12 0.75 -5.36
CA THR A 397 20.06 0.24 -6.37
C THR A 397 21.10 -0.68 -5.76
N GLU A 398 21.42 -1.74 -6.49
CA GLU A 398 22.52 -2.68 -6.19
C GLU A 398 23.91 -2.06 -6.41
N ALA A 399 24.01 -0.86 -6.99
CA ALA A 399 25.29 -0.20 -7.25
C ALA A 399 25.90 0.50 -6.02
N SER A 400 25.14 0.65 -4.93
CA SER A 400 25.60 1.34 -3.71
C SER A 400 26.81 0.64 -3.09
N ARG A 401 27.85 1.41 -2.74
CA ARG A 401 29.03 0.89 -2.06
C ARG A 401 28.72 0.57 -0.59
N ILE A 402 29.06 -0.64 -0.15
CA ILE A 402 28.87 -1.07 1.25
C ILE A 402 30.19 -1.01 2.01
N ASN A 403 30.19 -0.42 3.20
CA ASN A 403 31.29 -0.52 4.14
C ASN A 403 30.97 -1.61 5.18
N VAL A 404 31.61 -2.78 5.01
CA VAL A 404 31.48 -3.93 5.90
C VAL A 404 32.38 -3.69 7.11
N ILE A 405 31.77 -3.55 8.28
CA ILE A 405 32.47 -3.34 9.55
C ILE A 405 32.54 -4.67 10.28
N LEU A 406 33.77 -5.13 10.54
CA LEU A 406 34.01 -6.35 11.32
C LEU A 406 34.61 -6.01 12.69
N PRO A 407 33.81 -5.97 13.77
CA PRO A 407 34.31 -5.85 15.13
C PRO A 407 35.01 -7.15 15.56
N LEU A 408 36.26 -7.04 16.01
CA LEU A 408 37.05 -8.14 16.55
C LEU A 408 37.44 -7.86 18.00
N THR A 409 37.11 -8.80 18.88
CA THR A 409 37.61 -8.87 20.25
C THR A 409 38.75 -9.89 20.36
N ALA A 410 39.43 -9.94 21.50
CA ALA A 410 40.49 -10.92 21.76
C ALA A 410 40.02 -12.37 21.59
N HIS A 411 38.76 -12.68 21.96
CA HIS A 411 38.16 -14.01 21.84
C HIS A 411 37.86 -14.42 20.38
N ASP A 412 37.71 -13.45 19.48
CA ASP A 412 37.34 -13.70 18.10
C ASP A 412 38.54 -13.89 17.17
N ARG A 413 39.77 -13.72 17.69
CA ARG A 413 41.02 -13.71 16.92
C ARG A 413 41.18 -14.94 16.02
N ASP A 414 40.90 -16.12 16.55
CA ASP A 414 41.11 -17.39 15.83
C ASP A 414 40.13 -17.58 14.67
N TYR A 415 38.99 -16.89 14.69
CA TYR A 415 37.98 -16.96 13.64
C TYR A 415 38.23 -15.96 12.50
N ALA A 416 38.97 -14.88 12.76
CA ALA A 416 39.22 -13.82 11.79
C ALA A 416 39.90 -14.31 10.50
N GLY A 417 40.82 -15.28 10.59
CA GLY A 417 41.50 -15.83 9.42
C GLY A 417 40.55 -16.58 8.48
N ARG A 418 39.61 -17.35 9.04
CA ARG A 418 38.58 -18.05 8.27
C ARG A 418 37.60 -17.08 7.63
N PHE A 419 37.21 -16.03 8.36
CA PHE A 419 36.37 -14.97 7.80
C PHE A 419 37.05 -14.30 6.60
N LEU A 420 38.34 -13.95 6.71
CA LEU A 420 39.11 -13.35 5.61
C LEU A 420 39.17 -14.26 4.39
N GLU A 421 39.38 -15.56 4.57
CA GLU A 421 39.39 -16.54 3.49
C GLU A 421 38.03 -16.61 2.77
N ALA A 422 36.94 -16.74 3.53
CA ALA A 422 35.58 -16.78 2.98
C ALA A 422 35.20 -15.46 2.27
N TYR A 423 35.51 -14.32 2.88
CA TYR A 423 35.25 -13.01 2.31
C TYR A 423 36.08 -12.75 1.04
N ALA A 424 37.33 -13.19 1.01
CA ALA A 424 38.18 -13.05 -0.17
C ALA A 424 37.62 -13.82 -1.36
N ALA A 425 37.19 -15.07 -1.15
CA ALA A 425 36.54 -15.88 -2.18
C ALA A 425 35.23 -15.26 -2.68
N ALA A 426 34.44 -14.66 -1.78
CA ALA A 426 33.12 -14.11 -2.13
C ALA A 426 33.17 -12.71 -2.77
N ALA A 427 34.03 -11.81 -2.29
CA ALA A 427 33.98 -10.38 -2.60
C ALA A 427 35.25 -9.84 -3.30
N PHE A 428 36.44 -10.37 -3.00
CA PHE A 428 37.67 -9.87 -3.63
C PHE A 428 37.88 -10.46 -5.03
N GLU A 429 37.53 -11.73 -5.24
CA GLU A 429 37.64 -12.38 -6.56
C GLU A 429 36.61 -11.88 -7.56
N SER A 430 35.44 -11.45 -7.08
CA SER A 430 34.33 -10.91 -7.86
C SER A 430 34.39 -9.39 -8.07
N SER A 431 35.40 -8.71 -7.48
CA SER A 431 35.55 -7.24 -7.51
C SER A 431 34.29 -6.49 -7.08
N GLU A 432 33.62 -6.96 -6.02
CA GLU A 432 32.39 -6.36 -5.51
C GLU A 432 32.59 -4.91 -5.02
N ASN A 433 31.55 -4.08 -5.16
CA ASN A 433 31.56 -2.71 -4.65
C ASN A 433 31.33 -2.67 -3.12
N ALA A 434 32.27 -3.23 -2.38
CA ALA A 434 32.27 -3.32 -0.93
C ALA A 434 33.68 -3.10 -0.35
N VAL A 435 33.76 -2.49 0.84
CA VAL A 435 35.02 -2.28 1.57
C VAL A 435 34.94 -2.98 2.90
N LEU A 436 35.86 -3.89 3.14
CA LEU A 436 36.01 -4.53 4.44
C LEU A 436 36.87 -3.64 5.35
N THR A 437 36.31 -3.24 6.49
CA THR A 437 36.99 -2.47 7.53
C THR A 437 37.05 -3.28 8.81
N PHE A 438 38.26 -3.51 9.32
CA PHE A 438 38.45 -4.18 10.60
C PHE A 438 38.37 -3.18 11.75
N LEU A 439 37.69 -3.58 12.82
CA LEU A 439 37.69 -2.84 14.06
C LEU A 439 38.29 -3.70 15.17
N PHE A 440 39.52 -3.37 15.57
CA PHE A 440 40.21 -4.04 16.66
C PHE A 440 39.85 -3.38 17.99
N ILE A 441 39.16 -4.13 18.84
CA ILE A 441 38.74 -3.69 20.16
C ILE A 441 39.77 -4.22 21.17
N TYR A 442 40.49 -3.31 21.82
CA TYR A 442 41.49 -3.62 22.83
C TYR A 442 40.95 -3.34 24.23
N ASP A 443 41.11 -4.32 25.12
CA ASP A 443 40.89 -4.08 26.54
C ASP A 443 41.97 -3.13 27.11
N PRO A 444 41.69 -2.41 28.21
CA PRO A 444 42.61 -1.39 28.73
C PRO A 444 44.02 -1.90 29.06
N PHE A 445 44.13 -3.17 29.47
CA PHE A 445 45.42 -3.83 29.74
C PHE A 445 46.16 -4.20 28.45
N GLU A 446 45.45 -4.75 27.48
CA GLU A 446 46.00 -5.13 26.17
C GLU A 446 46.46 -3.90 25.39
N ALA A 447 45.70 -2.81 25.47
CA ALA A 447 46.03 -1.53 24.86
C ALA A 447 47.38 -0.96 25.34
N GLN A 448 47.82 -1.27 26.56
CA GLN A 448 49.12 -0.84 27.08
C GLN A 448 50.29 -1.66 26.51
N GLN A 449 50.03 -2.90 26.07
CA GLN A 449 51.04 -3.82 25.56
C GLN A 449 51.17 -3.81 24.03
N VAL A 450 50.37 -3.04 23.30
CA VAL A 450 50.34 -3.03 21.82
C VAL A 450 51.72 -2.77 21.19
N THR A 451 52.58 -1.97 21.82
CA THR A 451 53.93 -1.68 21.31
C THR A 451 54.92 -2.83 21.52
N GLN A 452 54.66 -3.74 22.45
CA GLN A 452 55.57 -4.86 22.79
C GLN A 452 55.04 -6.22 22.32
N ASN A 453 53.72 -6.45 22.43
CA ASN A 453 53.06 -7.69 22.07
C ASN A 453 51.60 -7.41 21.64
N ASP A 454 51.40 -7.08 20.37
CA ASP A 454 50.07 -6.82 19.81
C ASP A 454 49.33 -8.14 19.54
N ILE A 455 48.21 -8.33 20.24
CA ILE A 455 47.35 -9.53 20.15
C ILE A 455 46.81 -9.72 18.73
N PHE A 456 46.57 -8.63 18.00
CA PHE A 456 46.05 -8.69 16.63
C PHE A 456 47.15 -8.68 15.56
N ALA A 457 48.44 -8.74 15.93
CA ALA A 457 49.55 -8.76 14.96
C ALA A 457 49.41 -9.85 13.88
N PRO A 458 48.98 -11.10 14.20
CA PRO A 458 48.81 -12.12 13.16
C PRO A 458 47.69 -11.79 12.18
N VAL A 459 46.58 -11.20 12.64
CA VAL A 459 45.47 -10.79 11.80
C VAL A 459 45.91 -9.61 10.90
N LYS A 460 46.65 -8.65 11.45
CA LYS A 460 47.23 -7.53 10.67
C LYS A 460 48.21 -8.02 9.61
N ALA A 461 49.00 -9.04 9.91
CA ALA A 461 49.90 -9.68 8.96
C ALA A 461 49.12 -10.34 7.81
N GLN A 462 48.04 -11.07 8.11
CA GLN A 462 47.14 -11.66 7.11
C GLN A 462 46.49 -10.58 6.23
N ILE A 463 45.98 -9.50 6.83
CA ILE A 463 45.41 -8.37 6.08
C ILE A 463 46.43 -7.82 5.08
N THR A 464 47.67 -7.60 5.53
CA THR A 464 48.75 -7.10 4.67
C THR A 464 49.10 -8.08 3.54
N GLU A 465 48.99 -9.38 3.77
CA GLU A 465 49.18 -10.41 2.74
C GLU A 465 48.08 -10.35 1.68
N TYR A 466 46.82 -10.21 2.09
CA TYR A 466 45.69 -10.06 1.16
C TYR A 466 45.75 -8.75 0.36
N GLU A 467 46.16 -7.63 0.97
CA GLU A 467 46.38 -6.37 0.23
C GLU A 467 47.50 -6.48 -0.82
N ARG A 468 48.52 -7.32 -0.57
CA ARG A 468 49.57 -7.60 -1.59
C ARG A 468 49.05 -8.52 -2.69
N LYS A 469 48.20 -9.50 -2.35
CA LYS A 469 47.63 -10.45 -3.31
C LYS A 469 46.61 -9.78 -4.24
N TYR A 470 45.81 -8.86 -3.71
CA TYR A 470 44.77 -8.15 -4.46
C TYR A 470 45.08 -6.64 -4.49
N ALA A 471 45.83 -6.19 -5.50
CA ALA A 471 46.36 -4.82 -5.57
C ALA A 471 45.29 -3.70 -5.61
N GLU A 472 44.05 -4.04 -6.01
CA GLU A 472 42.92 -3.10 -6.07
C GLU A 472 42.16 -2.99 -4.75
N VAL A 473 42.41 -3.90 -3.80
CA VAL A 473 41.71 -3.98 -2.52
C VAL A 473 42.53 -3.27 -1.44
N LYS A 474 41.86 -2.40 -0.67
CA LYS A 474 42.41 -1.81 0.55
C LYS A 474 41.53 -2.19 1.72
N ILE A 475 42.14 -2.68 2.79
CA ILE A 475 41.45 -3.18 3.99
C ILE A 475 41.85 -2.27 5.16
N PRO A 476 41.14 -1.15 5.36
CA PRO A 476 41.42 -0.27 6.48
C PRO A 476 41.12 -0.97 7.81
N TRP A 477 41.86 -0.60 8.86
CA TRP A 477 41.53 -1.01 10.22
C TRP A 477 41.54 0.16 11.20
N ILE A 478 40.69 0.07 12.22
CA ILE A 478 40.58 1.05 13.30
C ILE A 478 40.80 0.33 14.62
N SER A 479 41.71 0.87 15.44
CA SER A 479 41.93 0.37 16.80
C SER A 479 41.18 1.24 17.80
N VAL A 480 40.37 0.60 18.65
CA VAL A 480 39.59 1.24 19.71
C VAL A 480 39.98 0.65 21.05
N LYS A 481 40.21 1.51 22.03
CA LYS A 481 40.43 1.13 23.43
C LYS A 481 39.13 1.36 24.19
N THR A 482 38.59 0.31 24.81
CA THR A 482 37.40 0.42 25.65
C THR A 482 37.40 -0.65 26.73
N ASP A 483 36.83 -0.32 27.88
CA ASP A 483 36.59 -1.17 29.04
C ASP A 483 35.21 -1.87 29.00
N ALA A 484 34.27 -1.32 28.24
CA ALA A 484 32.95 -1.87 27.96
C ALA A 484 32.59 -1.70 26.47
N PRO A 485 32.72 -2.75 25.64
CA PRO A 485 32.48 -2.68 24.20
C PRO A 485 30.98 -2.62 23.88
N SER A 486 30.36 -1.46 24.10
CA SER A 486 29.02 -1.17 23.59
C SER A 486 29.04 -0.98 22.07
N GLN A 487 28.06 -1.59 21.39
CA GLN A 487 27.89 -1.47 19.94
C GLN A 487 27.72 0.00 19.51
N ILE A 488 26.97 0.80 20.27
CA ILE A 488 26.74 2.22 20.00
C ILE A 488 28.03 3.03 20.20
N LYS A 489 28.77 2.82 21.30
CA LYS A 489 30.03 3.54 21.56
C LYS A 489 31.07 3.29 20.46
N VAL A 490 31.15 2.04 20.00
CA VAL A 490 31.99 1.64 18.88
C VAL A 490 31.53 2.33 17.58
N MET A 491 30.23 2.30 17.30
CA MET A 491 29.68 2.86 16.07
C MET A 491 29.81 4.39 16.03
N ASP A 492 29.75 5.09 17.16
CA ASP A 492 30.01 6.53 17.27
C ASP A 492 31.42 6.90 16.78
N ILE A 493 32.42 6.04 16.99
CA ILE A 493 33.80 6.27 16.51
C ILE A 493 33.88 6.07 15.00
N ILE A 494 33.21 5.03 14.48
CA ILE A 494 33.21 4.69 13.05
C ILE A 494 32.43 5.72 12.24
N SER A 495 31.24 6.09 12.72
CA SER A 495 30.34 7.06 12.10
C SER A 495 31.02 8.41 11.89
N LYS A 496 31.81 8.89 12.85
CA LYS A 496 32.59 10.15 12.75
C LYS A 496 33.71 10.12 11.68
N LYS A 497 34.19 8.93 11.31
CA LYS A 497 35.28 8.75 10.33
C LYS A 497 34.79 8.54 8.89
N HIS A 498 33.48 8.44 8.69
CA HIS A 498 32.87 8.16 7.39
C HIS A 498 31.89 9.26 7.01
N PRO A 499 31.66 9.49 5.70
CA PRO A 499 30.69 10.46 5.24
C PRO A 499 29.25 9.99 5.53
N VAL A 500 28.30 10.92 5.49
CA VAL A 500 26.91 10.69 5.87
C VAL A 500 26.16 9.76 4.91
N ASP A 501 26.58 9.67 3.65
CA ASP A 501 26.00 8.83 2.60
C ASP A 501 26.52 7.38 2.61
N THR A 502 27.36 7.04 3.58
CA THR A 502 27.90 5.68 3.72
C THR A 502 26.82 4.68 4.14
N LEU A 503 26.71 3.58 3.40
CA LEU A 503 25.96 2.39 3.80
C LEU A 503 26.86 1.46 4.62
N PHE A 504 26.52 1.23 5.88
CA PHE A 504 27.22 0.30 6.75
C PHE A 504 26.55 -1.06 6.76
N PHE A 505 27.35 -2.12 6.78
CA PHE A 505 26.94 -3.45 7.22
C PHE A 505 27.83 -3.86 8.40
N VAL A 506 27.23 -4.06 9.57
CA VAL A 506 27.94 -4.60 10.74
C VAL A 506 27.88 -6.12 10.68
N ALA A 507 29.03 -6.78 10.48
CA ALA A 507 29.12 -8.23 10.30
C ALA A 507 29.55 -8.93 11.60
N GLY A 508 29.12 -10.19 11.77
CA GLY A 508 29.69 -11.09 12.77
C GLY A 508 30.94 -11.81 12.24
N VAL A 509 31.84 -12.19 13.15
CA VAL A 509 33.10 -12.90 12.80
C VAL A 509 32.85 -14.32 12.26
N GLY A 510 31.73 -14.93 12.66
CA GLY A 510 31.32 -16.24 12.17
C GLY A 510 30.48 -16.19 10.89
N THR A 511 30.17 -14.99 10.38
CA THR A 511 29.18 -14.76 9.35
C THR A 511 29.82 -14.88 7.96
N GLU A 512 29.25 -15.72 7.10
CA GLU A 512 29.66 -15.89 5.72
C GLU A 512 28.98 -14.82 4.85
N VAL A 513 29.77 -13.84 4.40
CA VAL A 513 29.25 -12.69 3.64
C VAL A 513 29.30 -13.00 2.15
N THR A 514 28.13 -13.27 1.57
CA THR A 514 27.95 -13.58 0.14
C THR A 514 27.54 -12.35 -0.68
N VAL A 515 27.74 -12.41 -2.00
CA VAL A 515 27.30 -11.35 -2.93
C VAL A 515 25.79 -11.15 -2.87
N ASP A 516 25.04 -12.25 -2.83
CA ASP A 516 23.57 -12.22 -2.71
C ASP A 516 23.13 -11.47 -1.45
N PHE A 517 23.79 -11.72 -0.32
CA PHE A 517 23.51 -11.00 0.91
C PHE A 517 23.84 -9.50 0.81
N LEU A 518 24.99 -9.14 0.24
CA LEU A 518 25.35 -7.72 0.05
C LEU A 518 24.30 -7.00 -0.82
N ASN A 519 23.78 -7.65 -1.87
CA ASN A 519 22.69 -7.10 -2.68
C ASN A 519 21.39 -6.95 -1.87
N ARG A 520 21.04 -7.92 -1.02
CA ARG A 520 19.88 -7.80 -0.12
C ARG A 520 20.03 -6.65 0.86
N CYS A 521 21.22 -6.45 1.43
CA CYS A 521 21.55 -5.31 2.27
C CYS A 521 21.34 -3.98 1.53
N ARG A 522 21.79 -3.85 0.27
CA ARG A 522 21.60 -2.63 -0.56
C ARG A 522 20.12 -2.36 -0.87
N MET A 523 19.36 -3.39 -1.16
CA MET A 523 17.96 -3.26 -1.59
C MET A 523 17.00 -3.04 -0.42
N ASN A 524 17.33 -3.56 0.76
CA ASN A 524 16.48 -3.46 1.95
C ASN A 524 16.85 -2.27 2.87
N THR A 525 17.94 -1.55 2.60
CA THR A 525 18.29 -0.35 3.35
C THR A 525 18.05 0.90 2.51
N ILE A 526 17.17 1.79 2.99
CA ILE A 526 16.71 2.97 2.26
C ILE A 526 16.96 4.20 3.12
N ASN A 527 17.84 5.09 2.65
CA ASN A 527 18.22 6.31 3.36
C ASN A 527 16.99 7.15 3.74
N ASN A 528 16.89 7.58 5.00
CA ASN A 528 15.76 8.32 5.58
C ASN A 528 14.41 7.59 5.57
N TRP A 529 14.36 6.29 5.28
CA TRP A 529 13.11 5.53 5.22
C TRP A 529 13.17 4.19 5.96
N GLN A 530 14.18 3.36 5.71
CA GLN A 530 14.23 1.98 6.21
C GLN A 530 15.64 1.53 6.58
N VAL A 531 15.76 0.90 7.74
CA VAL A 531 16.94 0.17 8.20
C VAL A 531 16.69 -1.32 8.18
N PHE A 532 17.71 -2.12 7.87
CA PHE A 532 17.57 -3.56 7.70
C PHE A 532 18.36 -4.34 8.75
N PHE A 533 17.68 -5.24 9.46
CA PHE A 533 18.24 -6.14 10.47
C PHE A 533 18.03 -7.59 10.02
N PRO A 534 19.02 -8.20 9.35
CA PRO A 534 18.90 -9.58 8.92
C PRO A 534 18.98 -10.56 10.10
N ILE A 535 18.22 -11.65 10.01
CA ILE A 535 18.30 -12.80 10.92
C ILE A 535 19.06 -13.91 10.20
N HIS A 536 20.29 -14.17 10.64
CA HIS A 536 21.15 -15.20 10.05
C HIS A 536 20.69 -16.62 10.41
N PHE A 537 21.10 -17.58 9.60
CA PHE A 537 21.00 -19.00 9.91
C PHE A 537 22.26 -19.47 10.66
N GLN A 538 22.09 -19.83 11.92
CA GLN A 538 23.15 -20.32 12.80
C GLN A 538 23.23 -21.85 12.74
N GLY A 539 24.39 -22.38 12.39
CA GLY A 539 24.67 -23.80 12.47
C GLY A 539 24.75 -24.30 13.91
N TYR A 540 24.30 -25.53 14.15
CA TYR A 540 24.42 -26.19 15.45
C TYR A 540 25.84 -26.66 15.75
N ASN A 541 26.11 -26.98 17.02
CA ASN A 541 27.39 -27.54 17.43
C ASN A 541 27.69 -28.81 16.62
N PRO A 542 28.80 -28.84 15.85
CA PRO A 542 29.09 -29.95 14.96
C PRO A 542 29.27 -31.28 15.70
N THR A 543 29.70 -31.25 16.96
CA THR A 543 29.86 -32.48 17.77
C THR A 543 28.52 -33.14 18.11
N ILE A 544 27.44 -32.36 18.17
CA ILE A 544 26.09 -32.82 18.52
C ILE A 544 25.27 -33.06 17.25
N ALA A 545 25.32 -32.12 16.31
CA ALA A 545 24.51 -32.19 15.09
C ALA A 545 24.92 -33.34 14.17
N TYR A 546 26.23 -33.61 14.07
CA TYR A 546 26.80 -34.63 13.18
C TYR A 546 27.44 -35.77 13.97
N HIS A 547 26.82 -36.22 15.08
CA HIS A 547 27.35 -37.25 15.97
C HIS A 547 28.12 -38.39 15.24
N ASN A 548 29.45 -38.47 15.43
CA ASN A 548 30.38 -39.41 14.77
C ASN A 548 30.41 -39.39 13.21
N GLN A 549 29.87 -38.35 12.58
CA GLN A 549 29.91 -38.08 11.15
C GLN A 549 30.82 -36.89 10.85
N VAL A 550 31.39 -36.88 9.64
CA VAL A 550 32.21 -35.74 9.19
C VAL A 550 31.27 -34.57 8.89
N PRO A 551 31.43 -33.40 9.55
CA PRO A 551 30.58 -32.25 9.28
C PRO A 551 30.78 -31.77 7.84
N PRO A 552 29.70 -31.36 7.14
CA PRO A 552 29.77 -30.87 5.78
C PRO A 552 30.59 -29.58 5.69
N THR A 553 31.21 -29.36 4.53
CA THR A 553 32.09 -28.20 4.29
C THR A 553 31.29 -26.89 4.17
N THR A 554 30.05 -26.99 3.66
CA THR A 554 29.05 -25.93 3.54
C THR A 554 27.92 -26.16 4.54
N LEU A 555 27.35 -25.07 5.05
CA LEU A 555 26.20 -25.15 5.95
C LEU A 555 24.91 -25.14 5.13
N ASP A 556 24.19 -26.26 5.14
CA ASP A 556 22.91 -26.38 4.44
C ASP A 556 21.75 -25.88 5.33
N LEU A 557 20.75 -25.27 4.71
CA LEU A 557 19.52 -24.78 5.35
C LEU A 557 18.57 -25.94 5.71
N LEU A 558 19.00 -26.78 6.65
CA LEU A 558 18.27 -27.94 7.13
C LEU A 558 17.92 -27.81 8.61
N ARG A 559 16.77 -28.34 9.00
CA ARG A 559 16.27 -28.31 10.39
C ARG A 559 17.25 -28.91 11.40
N ASP A 560 17.98 -29.95 11.01
CA ASP A 560 18.93 -30.64 11.89
C ASP A 560 20.36 -30.06 11.79
N ALA A 561 20.61 -29.18 10.83
CA ALA A 561 21.91 -28.52 10.64
C ALA A 561 22.03 -27.19 11.39
N GLY A 562 20.90 -26.50 11.63
CA GLY A 562 20.89 -25.19 12.30
C GLY A 562 19.50 -24.58 12.48
N ARG A 563 19.47 -23.31 12.89
CA ARG A 563 18.25 -22.50 13.10
C ARG A 563 18.45 -21.05 12.69
N PHE A 564 17.36 -20.33 12.42
CA PHE A 564 17.41 -18.87 12.34
C PHE A 564 17.42 -18.27 13.74
N ASP A 565 18.47 -17.53 14.08
CA ASP A 565 18.68 -17.03 15.43
C ASP A 565 17.94 -15.71 15.70
N ARG A 566 16.76 -15.82 16.31
CA ARG A 566 15.86 -14.69 16.55
C ARG A 566 16.28 -13.82 17.74
N ASP A 567 17.27 -14.24 18.52
CA ASP A 567 17.70 -13.54 19.74
C ASP A 567 18.90 -12.63 19.48
N VAL A 568 19.43 -12.65 18.25
CA VAL A 568 20.61 -11.88 17.85
C VAL A 568 20.25 -10.60 17.08
N PHE A 569 20.95 -9.52 17.41
CA PHE A 569 20.74 -8.16 16.89
C PHE A 569 22.04 -7.46 16.46
N HIS A 570 23.17 -8.17 16.40
CA HIS A 570 24.46 -7.55 16.08
C HIS A 570 24.62 -7.20 14.59
N GLU A 571 23.98 -7.96 13.70
CA GLU A 571 24.01 -7.71 12.25
C GLU A 571 23.00 -6.66 11.86
N ALA A 572 23.46 -5.61 11.18
CA ALA A 572 22.61 -4.51 10.75
C ALA A 572 23.15 -3.81 9.50
N CYS A 573 22.24 -3.41 8.62
CA CYS A 573 22.48 -2.61 7.42
C CYS A 573 21.75 -1.26 7.51
N PHE A 574 22.50 -0.16 7.60
CA PHE A 574 21.95 1.18 7.77
C PHE A 574 22.84 2.27 7.18
N TYR A 575 22.24 3.41 6.77
CA TYR A 575 23.00 4.58 6.34
C TYR A 575 23.54 5.36 7.54
N ASN A 576 24.72 5.96 7.37
CA ASN A 576 25.34 6.79 8.41
C ASN A 576 24.49 8.02 8.76
N ALA A 577 23.81 8.61 7.77
CA ALA A 577 22.86 9.71 7.98
C ALA A 577 21.74 9.32 8.96
N ASP A 578 21.15 8.13 8.78
CA ASP A 578 20.09 7.61 9.63
C ASP A 578 20.57 7.35 11.06
N TYR A 579 21.76 6.75 11.20
CA TYR A 579 22.40 6.53 12.50
C TYR A 579 22.65 7.86 13.23
N MET A 580 23.25 8.85 12.56
CA MET A 580 23.53 10.16 13.14
C MET A 580 22.26 10.91 13.55
N ALA A 581 21.18 10.79 12.77
CA ALA A 581 19.88 11.39 13.09
C ALA A 581 19.25 10.74 14.32
N ALA A 582 19.28 9.41 14.42
CA ALA A 582 18.83 8.69 15.62
C ALA A 582 19.67 9.05 16.85
N ARG A 583 21.01 9.09 16.69
CA ARG A 583 21.96 9.44 17.75
C ARG A 583 21.76 10.85 18.31
N THR A 584 21.37 11.79 17.45
CA THR A 584 21.08 13.19 17.80
C THR A 584 19.79 13.29 18.61
N ARG A 585 18.74 12.52 18.27
CA ARG A 585 17.51 12.45 19.07
C ARG A 585 17.74 11.83 20.45
N MET A 586 18.61 10.83 20.51
CA MET A 586 19.01 10.17 21.77
C MET A 586 19.92 11.05 22.67
N ALA A 587 20.48 12.16 22.15
CA ALA A 587 21.46 12.95 22.88
C ALA A 587 20.90 13.59 24.17
N GLY A 588 19.61 13.91 24.22
CA GLY A 588 18.95 14.44 25.43
C GLY A 588 18.96 13.42 26.56
N ASP A 589 18.44 12.22 26.30
CA ASP A 589 18.37 11.13 27.29
C ASP A 589 19.75 10.69 27.77
N VAL A 590 20.75 10.68 26.87
CA VAL A 590 22.14 10.33 27.23
C VAL A 590 22.78 11.37 28.15
N GLN A 591 22.38 12.65 28.07
CA GLN A 591 22.84 13.67 29.02
C GLN A 591 22.27 13.45 30.43
N GLU A 592 21.07 12.89 30.53
CA GLU A 592 20.44 12.55 31.81
C GLU A 592 20.98 11.24 32.38
N ASN A 593 21.30 10.26 31.52
CA ASN A 593 21.84 8.98 31.92
C ASN A 593 22.82 8.41 30.88
N GLU A 594 24.12 8.49 31.19
CA GLU A 594 25.18 7.97 30.31
C GLU A 594 25.14 6.44 30.14
N ASP A 595 24.58 5.71 31.11
CA ASP A 595 24.48 4.24 31.09
C ASP A 595 23.54 3.74 29.98
N ILE A 596 22.72 4.62 29.40
CA ILE A 596 21.88 4.29 28.24
C ILE A 596 22.72 3.76 27.08
N LEU A 597 23.94 4.28 26.90
CA LEU A 597 24.85 3.83 25.85
C LEU A 597 25.37 2.41 26.07
N GLU A 598 25.33 1.89 27.29
CA GLU A 598 25.77 0.52 27.61
C GLU A 598 24.62 -0.47 27.69
N THR A 599 23.38 0.04 27.82
CA THR A 599 22.18 -0.78 27.99
C THR A 599 21.44 -1.06 26.69
N LEU A 600 21.50 -0.15 25.72
CA LEU A 600 20.82 -0.28 24.42
C LEU A 600 21.78 -0.76 23.32
N ASP A 601 21.26 -1.57 22.40
CA ASP A 601 21.92 -1.91 21.15
C ASP A 601 21.48 -0.97 19.99
N ILE A 602 22.06 -1.14 18.81
CA ILE A 602 21.71 -0.32 17.63
C ILE A 602 20.23 -0.53 17.23
N TYR A 603 19.69 -1.73 17.44
CA TYR A 603 18.30 -2.06 17.12
C TYR A 603 17.32 -1.28 18.00
N ASP A 604 17.51 -1.33 19.32
CA ASP A 604 16.71 -0.60 20.31
C ASP A 604 16.81 0.91 20.08
N MET A 605 18.00 1.40 19.69
CA MET A 605 18.21 2.81 19.34
C MET A 605 17.30 3.24 18.17
N PHE A 606 17.25 2.46 17.08
CA PHE A 606 16.39 2.80 15.94
C PHE A 606 14.91 2.68 16.28
N ILE A 607 14.49 1.74 17.12
CA ILE A 607 13.08 1.62 17.53
C ILE A 607 12.64 2.80 18.39
N LYS A 608 13.46 3.21 19.36
CA LYS A 608 13.08 4.25 20.34
C LYS A 608 13.31 5.66 19.82
N TYR A 609 14.39 5.88 19.06
CA TYR A 609 14.87 7.20 18.68
C TYR A 609 14.84 7.46 17.17
N SER A 610 14.11 6.65 16.40
CA SER A 610 13.91 6.90 14.98
C SER A 610 12.44 6.80 14.54
N ASN A 611 12.12 7.45 13.42
CA ASN A 611 10.82 7.31 12.74
C ASN A 611 10.96 6.42 11.49
N LEU A 612 12.06 5.67 11.41
CA LEU A 612 12.38 4.83 10.26
C LEU A 612 11.63 3.50 10.37
N HIS A 613 11.33 2.89 9.23
CA HIS A 613 10.85 1.51 9.20
C HIS A 613 12.01 0.57 9.57
N VAL A 614 11.90 -0.11 10.71
CA VAL A 614 12.89 -1.09 11.15
C VAL A 614 12.51 -2.45 10.59
N PHE A 615 13.08 -2.80 9.44
CA PHE A 615 12.79 -4.05 8.76
C PHE A 615 13.68 -5.17 9.28
N ARG A 616 13.08 -6.13 10.01
CA ARG A 616 13.78 -7.32 10.52
C ARG A 616 13.23 -8.57 9.85
N ALA A 617 14.08 -9.31 9.15
CA ALA A 617 13.64 -10.46 8.37
C ALA A 617 14.68 -11.58 8.33
N VAL A 618 14.19 -12.80 8.12
CA VAL A 618 14.99 -14.00 7.90
C VAL A 618 15.77 -13.86 6.59
N GLU A 619 17.09 -14.07 6.65
CA GLU A 619 17.98 -13.95 5.50
C GLU A 619 18.71 -15.28 5.23
N PRO A 620 18.22 -16.10 4.27
CA PRO A 620 18.80 -17.40 3.97
C PRO A 620 20.24 -17.36 3.46
N ALA A 621 20.67 -16.25 2.83
CA ALA A 621 22.04 -16.11 2.32
C ALA A 621 23.05 -15.70 3.41
N LEU A 622 22.58 -15.35 4.61
CA LEU A 622 23.41 -14.99 5.75
C LEU A 622 23.58 -16.21 6.66
N LEU A 623 24.69 -16.92 6.45
CA LEU A 623 25.01 -18.14 7.19
C LEU A 623 26.04 -17.84 8.27
N GLN A 624 25.86 -18.40 9.46
CA GLN A 624 26.82 -18.30 10.55
C GLN A 624 27.16 -19.70 11.08
N ARG A 625 28.45 -20.05 11.08
CA ARG A 625 28.89 -21.32 11.65
C ARG A 625 28.80 -21.30 13.17
N TYR A 626 28.60 -22.47 13.77
CA TYR A 626 28.65 -22.61 15.22
C TYR A 626 29.97 -22.10 15.78
N ARG A 627 29.88 -21.29 16.82
CA ARG A 627 31.01 -20.83 17.63
C ARG A 627 30.59 -20.79 19.08
N HIS A 628 31.56 -21.02 19.96
CA HIS A 628 31.34 -20.78 21.38
C HIS A 628 31.41 -19.28 21.66
N GLN A 629 30.27 -18.64 21.88
CA GLN A 629 30.19 -17.21 22.17
C GLN A 629 30.29 -16.96 23.68
N ALA A 630 31.28 -16.16 24.08
CA ALA A 630 31.39 -15.69 25.46
C ALA A 630 30.45 -14.49 25.67
N CYS A 631 29.40 -14.65 26.46
CA CYS A 631 28.48 -13.57 26.78
C CYS A 631 29.09 -12.66 27.86
N ASN A 632 29.16 -11.36 27.58
CA ASN A 632 29.77 -10.40 28.48
C ASN A 632 28.79 -10.03 29.62
N PRO A 633 29.06 -10.37 30.88
CA PRO A 633 28.16 -10.08 32.00
C PRO A 633 28.13 -8.59 32.38
N ARG A 634 28.97 -7.75 31.78
CA ARG A 634 28.96 -6.29 31.98
C ARG A 634 27.91 -5.56 31.14
N LEU A 635 27.31 -6.23 30.16
CA LEU A 635 26.20 -5.67 29.37
C LEU A 635 24.89 -5.72 30.16
N SER A 636 23.84 -5.08 29.64
CA SER A 636 22.52 -5.13 30.28
C SER A 636 22.01 -6.57 30.45
N GLU A 637 21.21 -6.80 31.49
CA GLU A 637 20.62 -8.11 31.80
C GLU A 637 19.89 -8.69 30.59
N GLU A 638 19.15 -7.86 29.85
CA GLU A 638 18.43 -8.28 28.65
C GLU A 638 19.36 -8.72 27.52
N ILE A 639 20.41 -7.95 27.19
CA ILE A 639 21.39 -8.33 26.16
C ILE A 639 22.14 -9.59 26.56
N TYR A 640 22.52 -9.70 27.84
CA TYR A 640 23.17 -10.88 28.37
C TYR A 640 22.29 -12.13 28.25
N HIS A 641 21.01 -12.04 28.65
CA HIS A 641 20.07 -13.15 28.54
C HIS A 641 19.84 -13.58 27.09
N ARG A 642 19.66 -12.62 26.16
CA ARG A 642 19.54 -12.92 24.72
C ARG A 642 20.77 -13.66 24.19
N CYS A 643 21.97 -13.23 24.57
CA CYS A 643 23.22 -13.90 24.20
C CYS A 643 23.31 -15.33 24.75
N VAL A 644 22.97 -15.52 26.03
CA VAL A 644 22.98 -16.84 26.66
C VAL A 644 21.96 -17.76 26.01
N GLN A 645 20.75 -17.25 25.72
CA GLN A 645 19.70 -18.02 25.05
C GLN A 645 20.12 -18.43 23.64
N SER A 646 20.63 -17.50 22.82
CA SER A 646 21.21 -17.79 21.50
C SER A 646 22.26 -18.90 21.58
N SER A 647 23.19 -18.81 22.54
CA SER A 647 24.26 -19.80 22.73
C SER A 647 23.72 -21.19 23.12
N LEU A 648 22.75 -21.25 24.03
CA LEU A 648 22.11 -22.50 24.48
C LEU A 648 21.30 -23.16 23.36
N GLU A 649 20.52 -22.37 22.62
CA GLU A 649 19.73 -22.87 21.50
C GLU A 649 20.61 -23.25 20.31
N GLY A 650 21.81 -22.69 20.18
CA GLY A 650 22.83 -23.05 19.18
C GLY A 650 23.51 -24.40 19.41
N VAL A 651 23.27 -25.07 20.54
CA VAL A 651 23.92 -26.35 20.86
C VAL A 651 23.42 -27.49 19.97
N GLY A 652 22.12 -27.56 19.68
CA GLY A 652 21.53 -28.61 18.86
C GLY A 652 20.00 -28.57 18.85
N SER A 653 19.38 -29.33 17.96
CA SER A 653 17.93 -29.45 17.93
C SER A 653 17.42 -30.22 19.16
N ARG A 654 16.16 -29.99 19.55
CA ARG A 654 15.55 -30.68 20.72
C ARG A 654 15.65 -32.22 20.62
N SER A 655 15.54 -32.77 19.40
CA SER A 655 15.69 -34.21 19.15
C SER A 655 17.13 -34.68 19.31
N GLN A 656 18.11 -33.92 18.81
CA GLN A 656 19.54 -34.24 18.94
C GLN A 656 19.99 -34.20 20.41
N LEU A 657 19.58 -33.17 21.16
CA LEU A 657 19.88 -33.06 22.58
C LEU A 657 19.26 -34.18 23.40
N ALA A 658 18.01 -34.56 23.08
CA ALA A 658 17.36 -35.70 23.73
C ALA A 658 18.14 -37.00 23.50
N MET A 659 18.63 -37.25 22.28
CA MET A 659 19.45 -38.43 21.97
C MET A 659 20.74 -38.49 22.80
N VAL A 660 21.47 -37.37 22.88
CA VAL A 660 22.71 -37.29 23.68
C VAL A 660 22.43 -37.56 25.17
N LEU A 661 21.30 -37.06 25.69
CA LEU A 661 20.90 -37.27 27.07
C LEU A 661 20.53 -38.74 27.34
N PHE A 662 19.83 -39.40 26.41
CA PHE A 662 19.54 -40.83 26.49
C PHE A 662 20.81 -41.70 26.47
N GLU A 663 21.82 -41.34 25.67
CA GLU A 663 23.11 -42.06 25.64
C GLU A 663 23.88 -41.92 26.96
N GLN A 664 23.87 -40.73 27.59
CA GLN A 664 24.47 -40.53 28.90
C GLN A 664 23.78 -41.35 30.00
N GLU A 665 22.45 -41.44 29.99
CA GLU A 665 21.71 -42.25 30.97
C GLU A 665 22.00 -43.75 30.84
N GLN A 666 22.19 -44.25 29.61
CA GLN A 666 22.60 -45.64 29.38
C GLN A 666 24.04 -45.91 29.86
N GLY A 667 24.97 -44.98 29.63
CA GLY A 667 26.37 -45.12 30.09
C GLY A 667 26.55 -45.02 31.61
N ASN A 668 25.65 -44.32 32.32
CA ASN A 668 25.64 -44.25 33.79
C ASN A 668 24.89 -45.41 34.47
N SER A 669 24.15 -46.21 33.70
CA SER A 669 23.39 -47.36 34.19
C SER A 669 24.11 -48.70 34.02
N THR A 670 25.32 -48.69 33.44
CA THR A 670 26.26 -49.81 33.34
C THR A 670 27.48 -49.56 34.22
#